data_AF-A0A6P8SK70-F1
#
_entry.id   AF-A0A6P8SK70-F1
#
_cell.length_a   1.000
_cell.length_b   1.000
_cell.length_c   1.000
_cell.angle_alpha   90.00
_cell.angle_beta   90.00
_cell.angle_gamma   90.00
#
_symmetry.space_group_name_H-M   'P 1'
#
loop_
_entity.id
_entity.type
_entity.pdbx_description
1 polymer ?
#
loop_
_entity_poly.entity_id
_entity_poly.type
_entity_poly.pdbx_seq_one_letter_code
_entity_poly.pdbx_strand_id
1 'polypeptide(L)'
;MSDDLQQLQMVNEWLLDRVLARFPCGARQYTMVEFNDPSVGPSYNTTSKKEFADFFNNIVAIGGGDCPEYTMRGLELALETSPPHSFILVLTDASAKDFNETSTVNRVYSLINAKQCQVYFLITGLCSDLGDPQFLIYRDIAANSFGHVFQVSLSDLGKVFNHLDFTLSRPINSSTRLLSGDYNYNGSHSEFFEIAQKYNALIVTTDGFIPNIRVVGPDGVEAQVKQIVSESWGSMSLVKNPPKGRWTLQIQAGGPHSVRIEGFTAANTSSTAHCSECHANATCEEYIGIRECSCKDGFIGDGFTCSDIDECAYSWSNNCSSGYCVNTIGSYDCRCPTGYTKVSGHLCIDIDECSRPDLNRCHPQAICTNYNGYYTCTCFSGYYGDGYHCEIDECGFESCAFGKECIKNLGSHFCSDPCVNHTVLNESWRSTTSYTRGSYCDRTKKGWYRFTGSGGTRLPESCVPTHRCNTLSPMWLNGTHPVDADGIVNRTACAHWNGNCCLWSRTVQIKSCPGGYHVYKLNGTPVCSLSYCTDPNYSNSSCSCTADEECKLVNGTSGCYCKNDYGSYDMENLHPILKCGTNEMKVSFPMCQLENLVRNPKSIRLRDSSCVGFRERNYTNLFSLVTSILGRQCGTESDKNKTHVTYTNIAYLPPRMNTFIARDKEVKISFSCTYPLDMKLSLETALRPVMSAVNISVGGTGQFQARMALYKDQNYISPYEGSEVKLSTKAILYVGAILEGGDTSQFVLVLRNCYATPTRNSTDPMKYLIIKNSCPNKQDPTIRVAENGVSVQGRFSIQLFKFVGDYDLVYLHCEIRLCNTKAASCAPTCSGVQSRSSDVGEDYSIMVGPIARAGVWPSPFPLQSGSSGICAPWTLLLPAIIAVATG
;
A
#
# COMPACT_ATOMS: atom_id res chain seq x y z
N MET A 1 -4.09 -3.53 -16.76
CA MET A 1 -4.43 -3.92 -18.16
C MET A 1 -3.46 -3.29 -19.16
N SER A 2 -3.32 -1.96 -19.19
CA SER A 2 -2.20 -1.33 -19.92
C SER A 2 -0.85 -1.73 -19.31
N ASP A 3 -0.85 -1.86 -17.99
CA ASP A 3 0.25 -2.17 -17.10
C ASP A 3 0.86 -3.55 -17.39
N ASP A 4 0.03 -4.52 -17.78
CA ASP A 4 0.41 -5.93 -17.88
C ASP A 4 0.99 -6.25 -19.26
N LEU A 5 0.33 -5.75 -20.32
CA LEU A 5 0.87 -5.72 -21.68
C LEU A 5 2.22 -4.97 -21.72
N GLN A 6 2.33 -3.85 -21.01
CA GLN A 6 3.59 -3.09 -20.94
C GLN A 6 4.69 -3.91 -20.24
N GLN A 7 4.40 -4.59 -19.12
CA GLN A 7 5.35 -5.47 -18.46
C GLN A 7 5.79 -6.64 -19.36
N LEU A 8 4.85 -7.28 -20.06
CA LEU A 8 5.16 -8.37 -21.01
C LEU A 8 6.01 -7.86 -22.18
N GLN A 9 5.67 -6.73 -22.80
CA GLN A 9 6.50 -6.11 -23.84
C GLN A 9 7.92 -5.77 -23.34
N MET A 10 8.06 -5.24 -22.12
CA MET A 10 9.35 -4.94 -21.49
C MET A 10 10.20 -6.19 -21.17
N VAL A 11 9.55 -7.33 -20.84
CA VAL A 11 10.20 -8.64 -20.72
C VAL A 11 10.60 -9.18 -22.11
N ASN A 12 9.74 -8.98 -23.11
CA ASN A 12 9.88 -9.52 -24.46
C ASN A 12 11.04 -8.90 -25.24
N GLU A 13 11.22 -7.57 -25.24
CA GLU A 13 12.34 -6.94 -25.96
C GLU A 13 13.71 -7.44 -25.47
N TRP A 14 13.88 -7.55 -24.15
CA TRP A 14 15.15 -7.99 -23.54
C TRP A 14 15.39 -9.51 -23.69
N LEU A 15 14.32 -10.32 -23.62
CA LEU A 15 14.37 -11.74 -23.95
C LEU A 15 14.73 -11.95 -25.43
N LEU A 16 14.11 -11.19 -26.32
CA LEU A 16 14.34 -11.23 -27.76
C LEU A 16 15.81 -10.92 -28.07
N ASP A 17 16.38 -9.85 -27.50
CA ASP A 17 17.79 -9.52 -27.70
C ASP A 17 18.74 -10.63 -27.22
N ARG A 18 18.53 -11.22 -26.02
CA ARG A 18 19.38 -12.36 -25.58
C ARG A 18 19.22 -13.59 -26.48
N VAL A 19 17.99 -13.94 -26.87
CA VAL A 19 17.70 -15.06 -27.78
C VAL A 19 18.34 -14.85 -29.16
N LEU A 20 18.20 -13.65 -29.73
CA LEU A 20 18.73 -13.33 -31.05
C LEU A 20 20.26 -13.21 -31.03
N ALA A 21 20.86 -12.70 -29.95
CA ALA A 21 22.31 -12.58 -29.80
C ALA A 21 23.01 -13.91 -29.52
N ARG A 22 22.45 -14.78 -28.65
CA ARG A 22 23.09 -16.06 -28.28
C ARG A 22 23.00 -17.14 -29.36
N PHE A 23 22.24 -16.92 -30.42
CA PHE A 23 22.13 -17.82 -31.57
C PHE A 23 22.68 -17.22 -32.88
N PRO A 24 24.00 -17.00 -33.03
CA PRO A 24 24.56 -16.43 -34.26
C PRO A 24 24.45 -17.36 -35.48
N CYS A 25 24.36 -18.69 -35.30
CA CYS A 25 24.30 -19.65 -36.40
C CYS A 25 23.42 -20.88 -36.11
N GLY A 26 22.82 -21.43 -37.18
CA GLY A 26 21.98 -22.64 -37.16
C GLY A 26 20.51 -22.34 -37.49
N ALA A 27 19.86 -23.25 -38.21
CA ALA A 27 18.43 -23.15 -38.49
C ALA A 27 17.62 -23.64 -37.29
N ARG A 28 16.88 -22.74 -36.63
CA ARG A 28 15.84 -23.05 -35.66
C ARG A 28 14.48 -22.62 -36.21
N GLN A 29 13.42 -23.32 -35.82
CA GLN A 29 12.05 -22.92 -36.08
C GLN A 29 11.58 -21.99 -34.94
N TYR A 30 10.56 -21.20 -35.23
CA TYR A 30 9.80 -20.43 -34.26
C TYR A 30 8.29 -20.61 -34.51
N THR A 31 7.67 -21.47 -33.71
CA THR A 31 6.25 -21.67 -33.45
C THR A 31 5.79 -20.73 -32.34
N MET A 32 4.90 -19.80 -32.66
CA MET A 32 4.31 -18.84 -31.71
C MET A 32 2.80 -19.08 -31.63
N VAL A 33 2.23 -19.01 -30.43
CA VAL A 33 0.79 -19.22 -30.18
C VAL A 33 0.32 -18.19 -29.16
N GLU A 34 -0.63 -17.35 -29.58
CA GLU A 34 -1.32 -16.38 -28.75
C GLU A 34 -2.49 -17.05 -28.01
N PHE A 35 -2.80 -16.66 -26.78
CA PHE A 35 -4.01 -17.07 -26.07
C PHE A 35 -4.47 -15.99 -25.09
N ASN A 36 -5.78 -15.85 -24.95
CA ASN A 36 -6.47 -14.95 -24.03
C ASN A 36 -7.86 -15.52 -23.67
N ASP A 37 -8.64 -14.81 -22.85
CA ASP A 37 -10.06 -15.11 -22.66
C ASP A 37 -10.92 -14.21 -23.58
N PRO A 38 -11.72 -14.75 -24.53
CA PRO A 38 -12.16 -16.13 -24.68
C PRO A 38 -11.56 -16.90 -25.88
N SER A 39 -10.37 -16.53 -26.37
CA SER A 39 -9.82 -17.05 -27.63
C SER A 39 -8.38 -17.58 -27.54
N VAL A 40 -8.12 -18.69 -28.23
CA VAL A 40 -6.76 -19.13 -28.55
C VAL A 40 -6.49 -18.80 -30.02
N GLY A 41 -5.41 -18.07 -30.26
CA GLY A 41 -4.99 -17.66 -31.60
C GLY A 41 -4.43 -18.83 -32.43
N PRO A 42 -4.25 -18.64 -33.74
CA PRO A 42 -3.62 -19.65 -34.59
C PRO A 42 -2.12 -19.77 -34.28
N SER A 43 -1.53 -20.92 -34.63
CA SER A 43 -0.08 -21.14 -34.52
C SER A 43 0.68 -20.56 -35.72
N TYR A 44 1.68 -19.72 -35.45
CA TYR A 44 2.54 -19.11 -36.47
C TYR A 44 3.92 -19.77 -36.49
N ASN A 45 4.34 -20.31 -37.64
CA ASN A 45 5.64 -20.98 -37.80
C ASN A 45 6.56 -20.21 -38.76
N THR A 46 7.72 -19.74 -38.29
CA THR A 46 8.78 -19.13 -39.11
C THR A 46 10.16 -19.73 -38.79
N THR A 47 11.17 -19.42 -39.59
CA THR A 47 12.61 -19.59 -39.27
C THR A 47 13.36 -18.25 -39.27
N SER A 48 12.67 -17.16 -39.59
CA SER A 48 13.22 -15.82 -39.71
C SER A 48 13.28 -15.15 -38.34
N LYS A 49 14.51 -14.81 -37.90
CA LYS A 49 14.74 -13.98 -36.71
C LYS A 49 13.93 -12.67 -36.73
N LYS A 50 13.72 -12.10 -37.92
CA LYS A 50 12.96 -10.85 -38.07
C LYS A 50 11.46 -11.08 -37.90
N GLU A 51 10.90 -12.14 -38.49
CA GLU A 51 9.46 -12.43 -38.32
C GLU A 51 9.11 -12.84 -36.88
N PHE A 52 10.04 -13.47 -36.16
CA PHE A 52 9.93 -13.73 -34.72
C PHE A 52 9.89 -12.42 -33.92
N ALA A 53 10.79 -11.46 -34.21
CA ALA A 53 10.78 -10.13 -33.61
C ALA A 53 9.52 -9.32 -33.98
N ASP A 54 9.18 -9.28 -35.27
CA ASP A 54 7.99 -8.59 -35.79
C ASP A 54 6.69 -9.17 -35.21
N PHE A 55 6.64 -10.47 -34.86
CA PHE A 55 5.49 -11.05 -34.15
C PHE A 55 5.32 -10.44 -32.76
N PHE A 56 6.33 -10.50 -31.88
CA PHE A 56 6.21 -9.98 -30.50
C PHE A 56 6.01 -8.47 -30.43
N ASN A 57 6.68 -7.72 -31.30
CA ASN A 57 6.60 -6.26 -31.31
C ASN A 57 5.24 -5.73 -31.81
N ASN A 58 4.37 -6.60 -32.33
CA ASN A 58 3.02 -6.26 -32.81
C ASN A 58 1.88 -6.92 -32.01
N ILE A 59 2.16 -7.50 -30.83
CA ILE A 59 1.09 -8.03 -29.97
C ILE A 59 0.37 -6.87 -29.25
N VAL A 60 -0.96 -6.92 -29.27
CA VAL A 60 -1.86 -5.86 -28.78
C VAL A 60 -2.98 -6.49 -27.96
N ALA A 61 -3.18 -6.01 -26.73
CA ALA A 61 -4.26 -6.49 -25.88
C ALA A 61 -5.64 -6.09 -26.40
N ILE A 62 -6.45 -7.07 -26.84
CA ILE A 62 -7.80 -6.85 -27.41
C ILE A 62 -8.86 -7.54 -26.53
N GLY A 63 -9.14 -6.92 -25.38
CA GLY A 63 -10.44 -7.06 -24.70
C GLY A 63 -10.68 -8.31 -23.85
N GLY A 64 -9.75 -8.67 -22.96
CA GLY A 64 -10.00 -9.61 -21.86
C GLY A 64 -10.48 -8.92 -20.58
N GLY A 65 -11.62 -9.37 -20.01
CA GLY A 65 -12.17 -8.84 -18.76
C GLY A 65 -11.95 -9.80 -17.60
N ASP A 66 -10.80 -9.63 -16.92
CA ASP A 66 -10.29 -10.42 -15.78
C ASP A 66 -9.99 -11.90 -16.07
N CYS A 67 -8.72 -12.28 -15.85
CA CYS A 67 -8.29 -13.45 -15.06
C CYS A 67 -9.38 -14.50 -14.71
N PRO A 68 -9.23 -15.80 -15.06
CA PRO A 68 -8.07 -16.54 -15.63
C PRO A 68 -8.09 -16.77 -17.17
N GLU A 69 -7.00 -17.32 -17.74
CA GLU A 69 -6.78 -17.47 -19.21
C GLU A 69 -6.85 -18.92 -19.76
N TYR A 70 -7.09 -19.08 -21.08
CA TYR A 70 -7.07 -20.38 -21.81
C TYR A 70 -5.66 -20.95 -22.09
N THR A 71 -4.85 -21.03 -21.03
CA THR A 71 -3.43 -21.42 -21.13
C THR A 71 -3.22 -22.88 -21.51
N MET A 72 -4.05 -23.82 -21.04
CA MET A 72 -3.88 -25.24 -21.37
C MET A 72 -4.15 -25.50 -22.84
N ARG A 73 -5.13 -24.83 -23.44
CA ARG A 73 -5.47 -24.94 -24.86
C ARG A 73 -4.45 -24.25 -25.77
N GLY A 74 -3.89 -23.13 -25.34
CA GLY A 74 -2.73 -22.50 -26.00
C GLY A 74 -1.47 -23.40 -25.95
N LEU A 75 -1.17 -23.97 -24.79
CA LEU A 75 -0.06 -24.91 -24.60
C LEU A 75 -0.27 -26.21 -25.37
N GLU A 76 -1.50 -26.72 -25.48
CA GLU A 76 -1.84 -27.87 -26.34
C GLU A 76 -1.47 -27.58 -27.79
N LEU A 77 -1.92 -26.44 -28.35
CA LEU A 77 -1.63 -26.06 -29.73
C LEU A 77 -0.12 -25.87 -29.97
N ALA A 78 0.59 -25.24 -29.03
CA ALA A 78 2.05 -25.09 -29.08
C ALA A 78 2.76 -26.46 -29.03
N LEU A 79 2.30 -27.38 -28.19
CA LEU A 79 2.82 -28.75 -28.09
C LEU A 79 2.48 -29.60 -29.32
N GLU A 80 1.31 -29.43 -29.96
CA GLU A 80 0.95 -30.16 -31.18
C GLU A 80 1.80 -29.71 -32.38
N THR A 81 2.10 -28.42 -32.48
CA THR A 81 2.80 -27.82 -33.62
C THR A 81 4.33 -27.80 -33.47
N SER A 82 4.87 -27.75 -32.25
CA SER A 82 6.33 -27.80 -32.01
C SER A 82 6.94 -29.19 -32.30
N PRO A 83 8.22 -29.29 -32.73
CA PRO A 83 8.92 -30.58 -32.86
C PRO A 83 9.12 -31.31 -31.52
N PRO A 84 9.51 -32.60 -31.53
CA PRO A 84 10.03 -33.31 -30.36
C PRO A 84 11.21 -32.61 -29.67
N HIS A 85 11.39 -32.90 -28.38
CA HIS A 85 12.38 -32.34 -27.46
C HIS A 85 12.46 -30.82 -27.52
N SER A 86 11.31 -30.15 -27.72
CA SER A 86 11.26 -28.70 -27.70
C SER A 86 11.34 -28.19 -26.27
N PHE A 87 12.27 -27.28 -26.02
CA PHE A 87 12.10 -26.27 -24.98
C PHE A 87 10.92 -25.40 -25.41
N ILE A 88 9.89 -25.28 -24.57
CA ILE A 88 8.71 -24.43 -24.71
C ILE A 88 8.70 -23.51 -23.48
N LEU A 89 8.69 -22.21 -23.72
CA LEU A 89 8.41 -21.19 -22.71
C LEU A 89 6.92 -20.80 -22.77
N VAL A 90 6.38 -20.23 -21.70
CA VAL A 90 5.03 -19.66 -21.60
C VAL A 90 5.13 -18.41 -20.73
N LEU A 91 4.66 -17.24 -21.21
CA LEU A 91 4.78 -15.95 -20.50
C LEU A 91 3.41 -15.38 -20.14
N THR A 92 2.86 -15.68 -18.96
CA THR A 92 1.49 -15.23 -18.59
C THR A 92 1.50 -14.48 -17.26
N ASP A 93 0.67 -13.44 -17.14
CA ASP A 93 0.38 -12.75 -15.88
C ASP A 93 -0.81 -13.40 -15.11
N ALA A 94 -1.37 -14.49 -15.66
CA ALA A 94 -2.60 -15.11 -15.20
C ALA A 94 -2.48 -16.59 -14.78
N SER A 95 -3.47 -17.04 -14.01
CA SER A 95 -3.73 -18.46 -13.70
C SER A 95 -4.53 -19.11 -14.84
N ALA A 96 -4.52 -20.44 -14.96
CA ALA A 96 -5.20 -21.15 -16.05
C ALA A 96 -6.70 -21.38 -15.76
N LYS A 97 -7.56 -20.98 -16.69
CA LYS A 97 -9.02 -21.15 -16.70
C LYS A 97 -9.44 -22.57 -17.01
N ASP A 98 -8.74 -23.17 -17.96
CA ASP A 98 -8.97 -24.48 -18.57
C ASP A 98 -8.24 -25.63 -17.85
N PHE A 99 -7.71 -25.39 -16.65
CA PHE A 99 -7.09 -26.41 -15.79
C PHE A 99 -8.02 -27.59 -15.46
N ASN A 100 -9.34 -27.37 -15.47
CA ASN A 100 -10.37 -28.38 -15.26
C ASN A 100 -10.80 -29.10 -16.56
N GLU A 101 -10.28 -28.70 -17.73
CA GLU A 101 -10.56 -29.38 -19.00
C GLU A 101 -9.72 -30.67 -19.11
N THR A 102 -10.17 -31.73 -18.44
CA THR A 102 -9.48 -33.01 -18.35
C THR A 102 -9.09 -33.61 -19.71
N SER A 103 -9.79 -33.30 -20.80
CA SER A 103 -9.39 -33.66 -22.16
C SER A 103 -8.13 -32.91 -22.63
N THR A 104 -8.15 -31.58 -22.51
CA THR A 104 -7.11 -30.62 -22.89
C THR A 104 -5.84 -30.88 -22.07
N VAL A 105 -5.97 -31.02 -20.75
CA VAL A 105 -4.88 -31.30 -19.82
C VAL A 105 -4.25 -32.69 -20.05
N ASN A 106 -5.06 -33.75 -20.23
CA ASN A 106 -4.51 -35.06 -20.59
C ASN A 106 -3.84 -35.05 -21.97
N ARG A 107 -4.33 -34.25 -22.93
CA ARG A 107 -3.71 -34.07 -24.24
C ARG A 107 -2.33 -33.42 -24.09
N VAL A 108 -2.21 -32.35 -23.30
CA VAL A 108 -0.94 -31.70 -22.91
C VAL A 108 0.05 -32.71 -22.31
N TYR A 109 -0.33 -33.49 -21.28
CA TYR A 109 0.55 -34.52 -20.72
C TYR A 109 0.94 -35.61 -21.74
N SER A 110 0.01 -36.01 -22.61
CA SER A 110 0.30 -37.00 -23.66
C SER A 110 1.31 -36.49 -24.67
N LEU A 111 1.25 -35.20 -25.03
CA LEU A 111 2.16 -34.54 -25.95
C LEU A 111 3.53 -34.32 -25.31
N ILE A 112 3.60 -33.83 -24.06
CA ILE A 112 4.85 -33.70 -23.30
C ILE A 112 5.59 -35.03 -23.23
N ASN A 113 4.89 -36.13 -22.92
CA ASN A 113 5.49 -37.45 -22.84
C ASN A 113 5.85 -38.04 -24.22
N ALA A 114 4.98 -37.92 -25.23
CA ALA A 114 5.26 -38.45 -26.57
C ALA A 114 6.37 -37.68 -27.32
N LYS A 115 6.46 -36.36 -27.09
CA LYS A 115 7.47 -35.49 -27.71
C LYS A 115 8.71 -35.27 -26.84
N GLN A 116 8.68 -35.59 -25.54
CA GLN A 116 9.75 -35.28 -24.58
C GLN A 116 10.10 -33.77 -24.51
N CYS A 117 9.12 -32.89 -24.71
CA CYS A 117 9.30 -31.45 -24.56
C CYS A 117 9.58 -31.06 -23.09
N GLN A 118 10.23 -29.93 -22.89
CA GLN A 118 10.37 -29.25 -21.60
C GLN A 118 9.52 -27.99 -21.61
N VAL A 119 8.61 -27.84 -20.65
CA VAL A 119 7.71 -26.68 -20.55
C VAL A 119 8.13 -25.84 -19.35
N TYR A 120 8.49 -24.60 -19.61
CA TYR A 120 8.84 -23.61 -18.61
C TYR A 120 7.80 -22.50 -18.63
N PHE A 121 7.36 -22.07 -17.46
CA PHE A 121 6.47 -20.92 -17.33
C PHE A 121 7.25 -19.78 -16.68
N LEU A 122 7.09 -18.55 -17.17
CA LEU A 122 7.56 -17.33 -16.54
C LEU A 122 6.33 -16.47 -16.29
N ILE A 123 6.07 -16.23 -15.01
CA ILE A 123 4.81 -15.73 -14.49
C ILE A 123 5.06 -14.42 -13.73
N THR A 124 4.50 -13.33 -14.25
CA THR A 124 4.68 -11.96 -13.74
C THR A 124 3.56 -11.52 -12.80
N GLY A 125 2.36 -12.08 -12.95
CA GLY A 125 1.17 -11.82 -12.14
C GLY A 125 0.54 -13.10 -11.61
N LEU A 126 -0.54 -12.98 -10.82
CA LEU A 126 -1.38 -14.10 -10.40
C LEU A 126 -2.82 -13.62 -10.24
N CYS A 127 -3.79 -14.38 -10.76
CA CYS A 127 -5.21 -14.13 -10.54
C CYS A 127 -5.67 -14.49 -9.11
N SER A 128 -4.90 -15.35 -8.43
CA SER A 128 -5.24 -15.92 -7.12
C SER A 128 -3.97 -16.21 -6.30
N ASP A 129 -3.86 -17.35 -5.61
CA ASP A 129 -2.72 -17.67 -4.76
C ASP A 129 -1.93 -18.93 -5.21
N LEU A 130 -0.73 -19.09 -4.65
CA LEU A 130 0.22 -20.15 -5.01
C LEU A 130 -0.21 -21.59 -4.62
N GLY A 131 -1.33 -21.72 -3.91
CA GLY A 131 -1.98 -23.00 -3.58
C GLY A 131 -3.25 -23.26 -4.40
N ASP A 132 -3.67 -22.34 -5.27
CA ASP A 132 -4.84 -22.51 -6.12
C ASP A 132 -4.59 -23.57 -7.22
N PRO A 133 -5.49 -24.55 -7.42
CA PRO A 133 -5.45 -25.48 -8.55
C PRO A 133 -5.18 -24.84 -9.93
N GLN A 134 -5.67 -23.61 -10.17
CA GLN A 134 -5.46 -22.84 -11.40
C GLN A 134 -3.98 -22.45 -11.64
N PHE A 135 -3.16 -22.42 -10.59
CA PHE A 135 -1.72 -22.18 -10.64
C PHE A 135 -0.91 -23.48 -10.45
N LEU A 136 -1.39 -24.39 -9.59
CA LEU A 136 -0.73 -25.69 -9.34
C LEU A 136 -0.60 -26.53 -10.63
N ILE A 137 -1.51 -26.37 -11.59
CA ILE A 137 -1.43 -27.04 -12.89
C ILE A 137 -0.15 -26.70 -13.67
N TYR A 138 0.33 -25.44 -13.61
CA TYR A 138 1.60 -25.04 -14.24
C TYR A 138 2.79 -25.76 -13.60
N ARG A 139 2.75 -25.91 -12.27
CA ARG A 139 3.82 -26.56 -11.50
C ARG A 139 3.92 -28.05 -11.82
N ASP A 140 2.78 -28.74 -11.90
CA ASP A 140 2.74 -30.15 -12.29
C ASP A 140 3.24 -30.35 -13.73
N ILE A 141 2.76 -29.53 -14.68
CA ILE A 141 3.19 -29.57 -16.09
C ILE A 141 4.70 -29.29 -16.23
N ALA A 142 5.24 -28.31 -15.50
CA ALA A 142 6.67 -28.03 -15.50
C ALA A 142 7.47 -29.20 -14.92
N ALA A 143 7.07 -29.74 -13.77
CA ALA A 143 7.72 -30.91 -13.17
C ALA A 143 7.68 -32.12 -14.12
N ASN A 144 6.53 -32.47 -14.68
CA ASN A 144 6.37 -33.60 -15.58
C ASN A 144 7.07 -33.43 -16.95
N SER A 145 7.36 -32.19 -17.35
CA SER A 145 8.17 -31.89 -18.53
C SER A 145 9.67 -31.70 -18.23
N PHE A 146 10.12 -31.81 -16.98
CA PHE A 146 11.49 -31.46 -16.54
C PHE A 146 11.86 -29.98 -16.76
N GLY A 147 10.86 -29.11 -16.95
CA GLY A 147 11.03 -27.66 -16.95
C GLY A 147 10.93 -27.07 -15.54
N HIS A 148 10.66 -25.77 -15.47
CA HIS A 148 10.47 -25.05 -14.21
C HIS A 148 9.50 -23.89 -14.38
N VAL A 149 8.85 -23.48 -13.30
CA VAL A 149 8.00 -22.28 -13.25
C VAL A 149 8.77 -21.21 -12.49
N PHE A 150 8.99 -20.06 -13.13
CA PHE A 150 9.52 -18.87 -12.50
C PHE A 150 8.34 -17.95 -12.15
N GLN A 151 8.16 -17.60 -10.88
CA GLN A 151 7.27 -16.52 -10.46
C GLN A 151 8.14 -15.31 -10.11
N VAL A 152 7.96 -14.17 -10.78
CA VAL A 152 9.06 -13.20 -10.94
C VAL A 152 8.57 -11.76 -10.81
N SER A 153 9.15 -11.00 -9.89
CA SER A 153 8.98 -9.54 -9.90
C SER A 153 9.82 -8.92 -11.00
N LEU A 154 9.47 -7.72 -11.46
CA LEU A 154 10.29 -6.96 -12.43
C LEU A 154 11.77 -6.79 -11.99
N SER A 155 12.04 -6.83 -10.68
CA SER A 155 13.40 -6.74 -10.14
C SER A 155 14.20 -8.05 -10.17
N ASP A 156 13.55 -9.19 -10.43
CA ASP A 156 14.15 -10.53 -10.41
C ASP A 156 14.49 -11.08 -11.81
N LEU A 157 14.01 -10.44 -12.88
CA LEU A 157 14.10 -10.89 -14.27
C LEU A 157 15.51 -11.35 -14.69
N GLY A 158 16.55 -10.59 -14.32
CA GLY A 158 17.95 -10.93 -14.65
C GLY A 158 18.42 -12.30 -14.13
N LYS A 159 17.84 -12.80 -13.03
CA LYS A 159 18.12 -14.14 -12.49
C LYS A 159 17.58 -15.23 -13.42
N VAL A 160 16.36 -15.01 -13.93
CA VAL A 160 15.67 -15.94 -14.83
C VAL A 160 16.32 -15.97 -16.20
N PHE A 161 16.73 -14.82 -16.73
CA PHE A 161 17.43 -14.79 -18.02
C PHE A 161 18.82 -15.47 -17.95
N ASN A 162 19.57 -15.29 -16.86
CA ASN A 162 20.82 -16.04 -16.64
C ASN A 162 20.61 -17.56 -16.53
N HIS A 163 19.40 -18.03 -16.17
CA HIS A 163 19.03 -19.43 -16.31
C HIS A 163 18.63 -19.79 -17.76
N LEU A 164 17.80 -18.97 -18.40
CA LEU A 164 17.31 -19.21 -19.76
C LEU A 164 18.47 -19.30 -20.75
N ASP A 165 19.51 -18.46 -20.64
CA ASP A 165 20.73 -18.57 -21.47
C ASP A 165 21.38 -19.95 -21.40
N PHE A 166 21.47 -20.53 -20.20
CA PHE A 166 21.98 -21.89 -20.00
C PHE A 166 21.03 -22.98 -20.54
N THR A 167 19.71 -22.74 -20.56
CA THR A 167 18.76 -23.68 -21.17
C THR A 167 18.73 -23.57 -22.69
N LEU A 168 18.94 -22.37 -23.22
CA LEU A 168 18.91 -22.04 -24.64
C LEU A 168 20.20 -22.45 -25.37
N SER A 169 21.37 -22.30 -24.73
CA SER A 169 22.69 -22.65 -25.31
C SER A 169 22.93 -24.15 -25.53
N ARG A 170 22.06 -25.03 -24.99
CA ARG A 170 22.26 -26.48 -25.03
C ARG A 170 22.18 -27.04 -26.45
N PRO A 171 23.09 -27.97 -26.84
CA PRO A 171 22.94 -28.72 -28.08
C PRO A 171 21.70 -29.62 -28.06
N ILE A 172 21.08 -29.78 -29.22
CA ILE A 172 19.98 -30.74 -29.44
C ILE A 172 20.43 -32.15 -29.05
N ASN A 173 19.59 -32.89 -28.32
CA ASN A 173 19.86 -34.25 -27.81
C ASN A 173 21.08 -34.38 -26.87
N SER A 174 21.51 -33.28 -26.22
CA SER A 174 22.58 -33.31 -25.21
C SER A 174 22.13 -33.77 -23.82
N SER A 175 20.82 -33.79 -23.53
CA SER A 175 20.27 -34.16 -22.23
C SER A 175 19.90 -35.64 -22.13
N THR A 176 19.87 -36.18 -20.92
CA THR A 176 19.35 -37.51 -20.60
C THR A 176 18.70 -37.46 -19.23
N ARG A 177 17.42 -37.86 -19.15
CA ARG A 177 16.64 -37.91 -17.91
C ARG A 177 17.14 -39.08 -17.04
N LEU A 178 17.61 -38.80 -15.83
CA LEU A 178 18.28 -39.75 -14.92
C LEU A 178 17.43 -40.14 -13.70
N LEU A 179 16.63 -39.20 -13.20
CA LEU A 179 15.71 -39.43 -12.09
C LEU A 179 14.41 -38.67 -12.36
N SER A 180 13.28 -39.33 -12.11
CA SER A 180 11.95 -38.73 -12.09
C SER A 180 11.18 -39.38 -10.96
N GLY A 181 10.75 -38.61 -9.97
CA GLY A 181 9.96 -39.13 -8.87
C GLY A 181 9.07 -38.07 -8.25
N ASP A 182 7.87 -38.51 -7.87
CA ASP A 182 6.81 -37.68 -7.31
C ASP A 182 6.40 -38.30 -5.97
N TYR A 183 6.62 -37.54 -4.90
CA TYR A 183 6.70 -38.06 -3.54
C TYR A 183 5.66 -37.38 -2.66
N ASN A 184 4.56 -38.10 -2.40
CA ASN A 184 3.56 -37.69 -1.42
C ASN A 184 4.03 -38.05 0.01
N TYR A 185 5.21 -37.55 0.40
CA TYR A 185 5.90 -37.88 1.64
C TYR A 185 6.40 -36.63 2.37
N ASN A 186 6.21 -36.60 3.69
CA ASN A 186 6.64 -35.52 4.58
C ASN A 186 7.70 -36.05 5.55
N GLY A 187 8.94 -35.56 5.46
CA GLY A 187 10.08 -36.06 6.20
C GLY A 187 11.36 -36.08 5.36
N SER A 188 12.33 -36.89 5.79
CA SER A 188 13.57 -37.14 5.04
C SER A 188 13.54 -38.53 4.40
N HIS A 189 13.86 -38.60 3.11
CA HIS A 189 14.03 -39.86 2.37
C HIS A 189 15.28 -39.78 1.48
N SER A 190 15.60 -40.85 0.74
CA SER A 190 16.79 -40.88 -0.11
C SER A 190 16.61 -41.76 -1.34
N GLU A 191 16.94 -41.18 -2.49
CA GLU A 191 16.71 -41.74 -3.81
C GLU A 191 18.04 -42.06 -4.49
N PHE A 192 18.03 -43.00 -5.44
CA PHE A 192 19.24 -43.46 -6.11
C PHE A 192 19.10 -43.39 -7.63
N PHE A 193 20.13 -42.87 -8.29
CA PHE A 193 20.22 -42.85 -9.76
C PHE A 193 21.63 -43.26 -10.20
N GLU A 194 21.77 -43.70 -11.45
CA GLU A 194 23.03 -44.23 -11.97
C GLU A 194 23.55 -43.44 -13.17
N ILE A 195 24.83 -43.08 -13.11
CA ILE A 195 25.55 -42.41 -14.19
C ILE A 195 26.40 -43.43 -14.94
N ALA A 196 25.81 -44.02 -15.99
CA ALA A 196 26.47 -44.99 -16.87
C ALA A 196 27.45 -44.34 -17.87
N GLN A 197 27.15 -43.12 -18.34
CA GLN A 197 27.99 -42.37 -19.30
C GLN A 197 28.59 -41.10 -18.67
N LYS A 198 29.62 -40.51 -19.31
CA LYS A 198 30.26 -39.30 -18.77
C LYS A 198 29.38 -38.10 -19.10
N TYR A 199 28.65 -37.58 -18.11
CA TYR A 199 28.04 -36.25 -18.21
C TYR A 199 29.06 -35.17 -17.81
N ASN A 200 28.86 -33.99 -18.38
CA ASN A 200 29.62 -32.79 -18.10
C ASN A 200 28.93 -31.94 -17.01
N ALA A 201 27.62 -32.11 -16.83
CA ALA A 201 26.86 -31.55 -15.71
C ALA A 201 25.61 -32.39 -15.40
N LEU A 202 25.06 -32.22 -14.20
CA LEU A 202 23.68 -32.55 -13.85
C LEU A 202 22.90 -31.27 -13.57
N ILE A 203 21.64 -31.23 -13.97
CA ILE A 203 20.63 -30.35 -13.38
C ILE A 203 19.79 -31.17 -12.41
N VAL A 204 19.56 -30.62 -11.22
CA VAL A 204 18.57 -31.10 -10.26
C VAL A 204 17.48 -30.03 -10.17
N THR A 205 16.25 -30.39 -10.56
CA THR A 205 15.07 -29.52 -10.46
C THR A 205 14.12 -30.09 -9.42
N THR A 206 13.56 -29.23 -8.59
CA THR A 206 12.63 -29.62 -7.52
C THR A 206 11.37 -28.75 -7.55
N ASP A 207 10.22 -29.36 -7.26
CA ASP A 207 8.97 -28.67 -6.92
C ASP A 207 8.44 -29.21 -5.59
N GLY A 208 7.71 -28.38 -4.84
CA GLY A 208 7.29 -28.65 -3.47
C GLY A 208 8.25 -28.09 -2.42
N PHE A 209 7.79 -28.03 -1.17
CA PHE A 209 8.57 -27.43 -0.08
C PHE A 209 9.70 -28.37 0.40
N ILE A 210 10.87 -28.24 -0.22
CA ILE A 210 12.10 -28.99 0.09
C ILE A 210 13.12 -28.08 0.81
N PRO A 211 13.07 -27.95 2.16
CA PRO A 211 13.99 -27.11 2.92
C PRO A 211 15.46 -27.61 2.99
N ASN A 212 15.78 -28.81 2.48
CA ASN A 212 17.17 -29.27 2.32
C ASN A 212 17.26 -30.41 1.29
N ILE A 213 18.25 -30.34 0.39
CA ILE A 213 18.56 -31.37 -0.60
C ILE A 213 20.08 -31.53 -0.73
N ARG A 214 20.57 -32.77 -0.72
CA ARG A 214 22.02 -33.08 -0.80
C ARG A 214 22.29 -34.12 -1.87
N VAL A 215 23.24 -33.83 -2.76
CA VAL A 215 23.60 -34.67 -3.90
C VAL A 215 24.93 -35.36 -3.59
N VAL A 216 24.91 -36.65 -3.26
CA VAL A 216 26.08 -37.41 -2.79
C VAL A 216 26.60 -38.33 -3.90
N GLY A 217 27.90 -38.23 -4.18
CA GLY A 217 28.60 -38.96 -5.22
C GLY A 217 28.86 -40.44 -4.90
N PRO A 218 29.36 -41.23 -5.88
CA PRO A 218 29.65 -42.66 -5.72
C PRO A 218 30.81 -42.96 -4.75
N ASP A 219 31.61 -41.93 -4.45
CA ASP A 219 32.69 -41.90 -3.45
C ASP A 219 32.19 -41.56 -2.03
N GLY A 220 30.90 -41.24 -1.87
CA GLY A 220 30.32 -40.78 -0.61
C GLY A 220 30.55 -39.30 -0.31
N VAL A 221 31.14 -38.53 -1.23
CA VAL A 221 31.39 -37.09 -1.07
C VAL A 221 30.16 -36.30 -1.50
N GLU A 222 29.80 -35.27 -0.74
CA GLU A 222 28.74 -34.34 -1.11
C GLU A 222 29.23 -33.41 -2.24
N ALA A 223 28.54 -33.42 -3.38
CA ALA A 223 28.95 -32.69 -4.57
C ALA A 223 28.68 -31.19 -4.42
N GLN A 224 29.51 -30.35 -5.04
CA GLN A 224 29.29 -28.90 -5.04
C GLN A 224 28.11 -28.54 -5.96
N VAL A 225 27.00 -28.17 -5.32
CA VAL A 225 25.78 -27.72 -5.97
C VAL A 225 25.83 -26.20 -6.16
N LYS A 226 25.88 -25.71 -7.40
CA LYS A 226 25.61 -24.29 -7.70
C LYS A 226 24.10 -24.14 -7.91
N GLN A 227 23.42 -23.55 -6.94
CA GLN A 227 22.01 -23.19 -7.11
C GLN A 227 21.86 -22.11 -8.20
N ILE A 228 20.87 -22.27 -9.08
CA ILE A 228 20.55 -21.34 -10.16
C ILE A 228 19.30 -20.52 -9.79
N VAL A 229 18.24 -21.20 -9.32
CA VAL A 229 16.96 -20.60 -8.90
C VAL A 229 16.53 -21.16 -7.54
N SER A 230 15.89 -20.33 -6.73
CA SER A 230 15.66 -20.56 -5.29
C SER A 230 14.30 -20.03 -4.82
N GLU A 231 13.21 -20.62 -5.32
CA GLU A 231 11.87 -20.25 -4.89
C GLU A 231 11.46 -20.92 -3.58
N SER A 232 10.48 -20.33 -2.91
CA SER A 232 9.96 -20.84 -1.62
C SER A 232 9.29 -22.22 -1.71
N TRP A 233 9.03 -22.69 -2.92
CA TRP A 233 8.30 -23.92 -3.25
C TRP A 233 8.98 -24.73 -4.36
N GLY A 234 10.18 -24.36 -4.81
CA GLY A 234 10.86 -25.02 -5.91
C GLY A 234 12.29 -24.50 -6.12
N SER A 235 13.14 -25.28 -6.78
CA SER A 235 14.51 -24.86 -7.04
C SER A 235 15.06 -25.48 -8.32
N MET A 236 16.10 -24.85 -8.88
CA MET A 236 16.93 -25.50 -9.87
C MET A 236 18.41 -25.31 -9.53
N SER A 237 19.18 -26.39 -9.66
CA SER A 237 20.55 -26.51 -9.19
C SER A 237 21.44 -27.26 -10.17
N LEU A 238 22.72 -26.87 -10.26
CA LEU A 238 23.72 -27.43 -11.18
C LEU A 238 24.84 -28.14 -10.41
N VAL A 239 25.19 -29.35 -10.86
CA VAL A 239 26.41 -30.07 -10.42
C VAL A 239 27.34 -30.22 -11.62
N LYS A 240 28.54 -29.63 -11.59
CA LYS A 240 29.53 -29.75 -12.68
C LYS A 240 30.32 -31.07 -12.60
N ASN A 241 30.68 -31.62 -13.76
CA ASN A 241 31.59 -32.78 -13.95
C ASN A 241 31.32 -34.01 -13.04
N PRO A 242 30.09 -34.56 -13.02
CA PRO A 242 29.76 -35.69 -12.16
C PRO A 242 30.55 -36.97 -12.51
N PRO A 243 31.24 -37.63 -11.55
CA PRO A 243 31.78 -38.97 -11.74
C PRO A 243 30.71 -40.03 -12.09
N LYS A 244 31.12 -41.03 -12.88
CA LYS A 244 30.31 -42.22 -13.17
C LYS A 244 30.08 -43.07 -11.91
N GLY A 245 28.94 -43.76 -11.87
CA GLY A 245 28.57 -44.69 -10.81
C GLY A 245 27.18 -44.42 -10.22
N ARG A 246 26.89 -45.02 -9.08
CA ARG A 246 25.63 -44.84 -8.36
C ARG A 246 25.69 -43.61 -7.45
N TRP A 247 24.74 -42.70 -7.61
CA TRP A 247 24.57 -41.51 -6.80
C TRP A 247 23.45 -41.67 -5.78
N THR A 248 23.51 -40.89 -4.71
CA THR A 248 22.46 -40.84 -3.67
C THR A 248 21.98 -39.41 -3.50
N LEU A 249 20.69 -39.19 -3.72
CA LEU A 249 20.04 -37.91 -3.47
C LEU A 249 19.32 -37.98 -2.12
N GLN A 250 19.73 -37.16 -1.15
CA GLN A 250 19.05 -37.07 0.14
C GLN A 250 18.13 -35.86 0.15
N ILE A 251 16.84 -36.07 0.38
CA ILE A 251 15.80 -35.04 0.30
C ILE A 251 15.12 -34.91 1.66
N GLN A 252 15.01 -33.68 2.19
CA GLN A 252 14.13 -33.35 3.31
C GLN A 252 13.02 -32.42 2.82
N ALA A 253 11.79 -32.93 2.78
CA ALA A 253 10.60 -32.22 2.33
C ALA A 253 9.55 -32.09 3.44
N GLY A 254 8.75 -31.02 3.40
CA GLY A 254 7.68 -30.76 4.36
C GLY A 254 6.26 -31.07 3.87
N GLY A 255 6.11 -31.74 2.73
CA GLY A 255 4.84 -32.02 2.08
C GLY A 255 5.03 -32.69 0.71
N PRO A 256 3.97 -32.81 -0.12
CA PRO A 256 4.09 -33.31 -1.48
C PRO A 256 5.13 -32.52 -2.29
N HIS A 257 5.96 -33.24 -3.04
CA HIS A 257 7.06 -32.66 -3.80
C HIS A 257 7.46 -33.59 -4.96
N SER A 258 8.12 -33.02 -5.97
CA SER A 258 8.73 -33.77 -7.06
C SER A 258 10.23 -33.47 -7.15
N VAL A 259 10.99 -34.43 -7.66
CA VAL A 259 12.37 -34.21 -8.09
C VAL A 259 12.59 -34.76 -9.48
N ARG A 260 13.38 -34.03 -10.26
CA ARG A 260 13.81 -34.35 -11.62
C ARG A 260 15.33 -34.16 -11.71
N ILE A 261 16.04 -35.11 -12.32
CA ILE A 261 17.47 -34.97 -12.63
C ILE A 261 17.70 -35.23 -14.11
N GLU A 262 18.41 -34.33 -14.77
CA GLU A 262 18.92 -34.51 -16.13
C GLU A 262 20.45 -34.44 -16.14
N GLY A 263 21.10 -35.39 -16.82
CA GLY A 263 22.53 -35.35 -17.12
C GLY A 263 22.78 -34.78 -18.52
N PHE A 264 23.80 -33.96 -18.69
CA PHE A 264 24.12 -33.29 -19.95
C PHE A 264 25.48 -33.71 -20.49
N THR A 265 25.53 -34.20 -21.73
CA THR A 265 26.76 -34.46 -22.47
C THR A 265 27.06 -33.26 -23.38
N ALA A 266 28.22 -32.63 -23.18
CA ALA A 266 28.67 -31.63 -24.13
C ALA A 266 28.95 -32.30 -25.48
N ALA A 267 28.51 -31.70 -26.58
CA ALA A 267 28.88 -32.18 -27.90
C ALA A 267 30.39 -31.98 -28.13
N ASN A 268 31.08 -33.02 -28.60
CA ASN A 268 32.45 -32.90 -29.12
C ASN A 268 32.44 -32.22 -30.51
N THR A 269 31.91 -31.00 -30.60
CA THR A 269 32.15 -30.14 -31.77
C THR A 269 33.62 -29.74 -31.76
N SER A 270 34.34 -29.99 -32.85
CA SER A 270 35.77 -29.68 -32.97
C SER A 270 36.07 -28.18 -33.12
N SER A 271 35.16 -27.34 -32.64
CA SER A 271 35.30 -25.90 -32.45
C SER A 271 35.84 -25.65 -31.04
N THR A 272 37.14 -25.89 -30.84
CA THR A 272 37.83 -25.36 -29.66
C THR A 272 37.86 -23.84 -29.77
N ALA A 273 36.83 -23.17 -29.25
CA ALA A 273 36.80 -21.74 -29.04
C ALA A 273 38.06 -21.36 -28.25
N HIS A 274 39.02 -20.74 -28.93
CA HIS A 274 40.30 -20.45 -28.34
C HIS A 274 40.13 -19.20 -27.48
N CYS A 275 40.36 -19.29 -26.16
CA CYS A 275 40.09 -18.19 -25.22
C CYS A 275 40.80 -16.85 -25.55
N SER A 276 41.77 -16.86 -26.48
CA SER A 276 42.40 -15.67 -27.05
C SER A 276 41.52 -14.87 -28.01
N GLU A 277 40.40 -15.42 -28.46
CA GLU A 277 39.46 -14.82 -29.42
C GLU A 277 38.20 -14.26 -28.75
N CYS A 278 38.02 -14.47 -27.43
CA CYS A 278 36.92 -13.85 -26.69
C CYS A 278 37.03 -12.32 -26.71
N HIS A 279 35.88 -11.64 -26.67
CA HIS A 279 35.80 -10.19 -26.63
C HIS A 279 36.54 -9.60 -25.42
N ALA A 280 37.05 -8.37 -25.52
CA ALA A 280 37.68 -7.68 -24.39
C ALA A 280 36.72 -7.54 -23.18
N ASN A 281 35.42 -7.46 -23.45
CA ASN A 281 34.35 -7.42 -22.43
C ASN A 281 33.69 -8.79 -22.20
N ALA A 282 34.41 -9.88 -22.47
CA ALA A 282 34.02 -11.25 -22.14
C ALA A 282 34.99 -11.90 -21.14
N THR A 283 34.52 -12.96 -20.47
CA THR A 283 35.32 -13.96 -19.76
C THR A 283 35.32 -15.24 -20.57
N CYS A 284 36.46 -15.96 -20.61
CA CYS A 284 36.48 -17.34 -21.08
C CYS A 284 36.36 -18.26 -19.85
N GLU A 285 35.19 -18.88 -19.66
CA GLU A 285 34.99 -19.85 -18.58
C GLU A 285 35.00 -21.29 -19.11
N GLU A 286 35.37 -22.24 -18.25
CA GLU A 286 35.14 -23.65 -18.52
C GLU A 286 33.70 -24.02 -18.14
N TYR A 287 32.83 -23.85 -19.13
CA TYR A 287 31.41 -24.16 -19.03
C TYR A 287 31.16 -25.60 -19.48
N ILE A 288 30.92 -26.48 -18.50
CA ILE A 288 30.45 -27.85 -18.78
C ILE A 288 31.48 -28.61 -19.68
N GLY A 289 32.77 -28.37 -19.45
CA GLY A 289 33.89 -28.98 -20.19
C GLY A 289 34.11 -28.45 -21.61
N ILE A 290 33.32 -27.47 -22.05
CA ILE A 290 33.63 -26.60 -23.19
C ILE A 290 34.31 -25.33 -22.63
N ARG A 291 35.25 -24.75 -23.37
CA ARG A 291 35.70 -23.38 -23.12
C ARG A 291 34.81 -22.46 -23.93
N GLU A 292 34.06 -21.60 -23.26
CA GLU A 292 33.06 -20.75 -23.89
C GLU A 292 33.30 -19.29 -23.47
N CYS A 293 33.15 -18.38 -24.43
CA CYS A 293 33.16 -16.96 -24.14
C CYS A 293 31.77 -16.55 -23.63
N SER A 294 31.73 -15.92 -22.46
CA SER A 294 30.55 -15.26 -21.89
C SER A 294 30.82 -13.77 -21.76
N CYS A 295 29.91 -12.92 -22.20
CA CYS A 295 30.01 -11.49 -21.93
C CYS A 295 30.01 -11.24 -20.41
N LYS A 296 30.77 -10.24 -19.96
CA LYS A 296 30.80 -9.81 -18.55
C LYS A 296 29.46 -9.21 -18.15
N ASP A 297 29.20 -9.12 -16.85
CA ASP A 297 28.08 -8.32 -16.33
C ASP A 297 28.13 -6.89 -16.92
N GLY A 298 26.96 -6.36 -17.30
CA GLY A 298 26.84 -5.11 -18.07
C GLY A 298 26.97 -5.26 -19.60
N PHE A 299 27.21 -6.47 -20.14
CA PHE A 299 27.38 -6.71 -21.57
C PHE A 299 26.54 -7.89 -22.09
N ILE A 300 26.14 -7.81 -23.37
CA ILE A 300 25.30 -8.81 -24.06
C ILE A 300 25.96 -9.25 -25.39
N GLY A 301 25.81 -10.53 -25.76
CA GLY A 301 26.38 -11.07 -27.00
C GLY A 301 26.71 -12.56 -26.99
N ASP A 302 27.42 -13.02 -28.02
CA ASP A 302 27.91 -14.40 -28.14
C ASP A 302 29.22 -14.65 -27.37
N GLY A 303 29.87 -13.59 -26.88
CA GLY A 303 31.14 -13.66 -26.13
C GLY A 303 32.39 -13.40 -27.00
N PHE A 304 32.27 -13.48 -28.33
CA PHE A 304 33.29 -13.03 -29.29
C PHE A 304 33.01 -11.59 -29.71
N THR A 305 31.72 -11.27 -29.86
CA THR A 305 31.16 -9.92 -29.88
C THR A 305 30.38 -9.72 -28.58
N CYS A 306 30.66 -8.64 -27.85
CA CYS A 306 29.78 -8.18 -26.77
C CYS A 306 29.52 -6.68 -26.90
N SER A 307 28.25 -6.31 -27.06
CA SER A 307 27.80 -4.93 -26.94
C SER A 307 27.52 -4.57 -25.48
N ASP A 308 27.54 -3.28 -25.21
CA ASP A 308 27.05 -2.66 -23.99
C ASP A 308 25.55 -3.00 -23.77
N ILE A 309 25.12 -3.17 -22.52
CA ILE A 309 23.68 -3.17 -22.18
C ILE A 309 23.34 -1.76 -21.73
N ASP A 310 22.50 -1.05 -22.48
CA ASP A 310 22.02 0.26 -22.02
C ASP A 310 20.94 0.08 -20.93
N GLU A 311 21.39 0.06 -19.67
CA GLU A 311 20.49 -0.11 -18.53
C GLU A 311 19.60 1.12 -18.25
N CYS A 312 19.79 2.20 -19.01
CA CYS A 312 18.96 3.41 -18.98
C CYS A 312 17.90 3.45 -20.08
N ALA A 313 18.03 2.65 -21.15
CA ALA A 313 16.99 2.46 -22.16
C ALA A 313 15.71 1.85 -21.56
N TYR A 314 15.85 1.04 -20.49
CA TYR A 314 14.75 0.41 -19.78
C TYR A 314 14.64 0.91 -18.34
N SER A 315 13.42 1.23 -17.90
CA SER A 315 13.15 1.89 -16.61
C SER A 315 13.33 1.02 -15.36
N TRP A 316 13.63 -0.27 -15.52
CA TRP A 316 13.71 -1.28 -14.46
C TRP A 316 15.10 -1.92 -14.33
N SER A 317 15.95 -1.82 -15.35
CA SER A 317 17.35 -2.26 -15.28
C SER A 317 18.22 -1.32 -14.43
N ASN A 318 17.80 -0.07 -14.26
CA ASN A 318 18.46 0.89 -13.38
C ASN A 318 17.69 1.13 -12.07
N ASN A 319 18.41 1.13 -10.94
CA ASN A 319 17.88 1.44 -9.61
C ASN A 319 18.06 2.93 -9.26
N CYS A 320 17.74 3.83 -10.21
CA CYS A 320 17.84 5.28 -10.00
C CYS A 320 16.64 5.85 -9.23
N SER A 321 16.42 5.36 -8.00
CA SER A 321 15.38 5.91 -7.11
C SER A 321 15.54 7.43 -6.95
N SER A 322 14.54 8.19 -7.39
CA SER A 322 14.53 9.67 -7.45
C SER A 322 15.71 10.32 -8.21
N GLY A 323 16.38 9.58 -9.09
CA GLY A 323 17.47 10.05 -9.94
C GLY A 323 17.16 9.92 -11.44
N TYR A 324 18.04 10.44 -12.29
CA TYR A 324 18.03 10.14 -13.72
C TYR A 324 19.22 9.27 -14.10
N CYS A 325 18.97 8.25 -14.92
CA CYS A 325 19.96 7.29 -15.37
C CYS A 325 20.85 7.88 -16.47
N VAL A 326 22.14 7.54 -16.44
CA VAL A 326 23.13 7.85 -17.48
C VAL A 326 23.93 6.59 -17.76
N ASN A 327 23.81 6.03 -18.97
CA ASN A 327 24.47 4.80 -19.33
C ASN A 327 26.01 4.99 -19.42
N THR A 328 26.77 3.98 -19.04
CA THR A 328 28.23 3.94 -19.13
C THR A 328 28.70 2.54 -19.55
N ILE A 329 29.95 2.41 -20.01
CA ILE A 329 30.40 1.16 -20.62
C ILE A 329 30.49 0.03 -19.57
N GLY A 330 29.52 -0.89 -19.61
CA GLY A 330 29.35 -2.01 -18.69
C GLY A 330 28.62 -1.72 -17.37
N SER A 331 27.98 -0.56 -17.23
CA SER A 331 27.14 -0.21 -16.07
C SER A 331 26.47 1.15 -16.22
N TYR A 332 25.40 1.44 -15.49
CA TYR A 332 24.80 2.78 -15.43
C TYR A 332 25.29 3.61 -14.24
N ASP A 333 25.20 4.94 -14.36
CA ASP A 333 25.25 5.84 -13.21
C ASP A 333 23.92 6.57 -12.98
N CYS A 334 23.57 6.83 -11.72
CA CYS A 334 22.40 7.60 -11.36
C CYS A 334 22.81 8.98 -10.87
N ARG A 335 22.31 10.00 -11.56
CA ARG A 335 22.50 11.41 -11.19
C ARG A 335 21.29 11.91 -10.43
N CYS A 336 21.55 12.48 -9.27
CA CYS A 336 20.50 13.08 -8.46
C CYS A 336 20.13 14.47 -9.00
N PRO A 337 18.83 14.82 -9.05
CA PRO A 337 18.41 16.19 -9.34
C PRO A 337 18.77 17.13 -8.17
N THR A 338 18.67 18.44 -8.39
CA THR A 338 18.80 19.45 -7.34
C THR A 338 17.85 19.14 -6.18
N GLY A 339 18.31 19.34 -4.94
CA GLY A 339 17.58 18.94 -3.73
C GLY A 339 17.78 17.48 -3.31
N TYR A 340 18.52 16.67 -4.08
CA TYR A 340 18.81 15.27 -3.75
C TYR A 340 20.33 14.98 -3.69
N THR A 341 20.71 14.03 -2.83
CA THR A 341 22.09 13.57 -2.65
C THR A 341 22.22 12.06 -2.76
N LYS A 342 23.39 11.59 -3.20
CA LYS A 342 23.66 10.19 -3.51
C LYS A 342 24.20 9.47 -2.27
N VAL A 343 23.44 8.52 -1.71
CA VAL A 343 23.80 7.84 -0.46
C VAL A 343 23.86 6.33 -0.67
N SER A 344 25.04 5.88 -1.07
CA SER A 344 25.40 4.48 -1.40
C SER A 344 24.78 3.95 -2.70
N GLY A 345 25.63 3.60 -3.66
CA GLY A 345 25.20 3.04 -4.95
C GLY A 345 24.36 4.02 -5.77
N HIS A 346 23.28 3.51 -6.35
CA HIS A 346 22.44 4.17 -7.36
C HIS A 346 21.32 5.05 -6.77
N LEU A 347 21.22 5.12 -5.44
CA LEU A 347 20.11 5.74 -4.72
C LEU A 347 20.30 7.25 -4.50
N CYS A 348 19.32 8.04 -4.90
CA CYS A 348 19.20 9.46 -4.58
C CYS A 348 18.17 9.68 -3.47
N ILE A 349 18.61 10.26 -2.36
CA ILE A 349 17.72 10.63 -1.24
C ILE A 349 17.57 12.14 -1.16
N ASP A 350 16.44 12.58 -0.61
CA ASP A 350 16.15 13.99 -0.34
C ASP A 350 17.22 14.62 0.57
N ILE A 351 17.59 15.88 0.30
CA ILE A 351 18.41 16.68 1.20
C ILE A 351 17.48 17.50 2.06
N ASP A 352 17.30 17.11 3.32
CA ASP A 352 16.63 17.98 4.30
C ASP A 352 17.48 19.25 4.55
N GLU A 353 17.15 20.29 3.81
CA GLU A 353 17.81 21.59 3.86
C GLU A 353 17.45 22.35 5.14
N CYS A 354 16.29 22.05 5.75
CA CYS A 354 15.89 22.65 7.02
C CYS A 354 16.70 22.12 8.21
N SER A 355 16.99 20.81 8.23
CA SER A 355 17.86 20.16 9.22
C SER A 355 19.36 20.45 9.04
N ARG A 356 19.75 21.18 7.99
CA ARG A 356 21.15 21.49 7.65
C ARG A 356 21.47 22.99 7.76
N PRO A 357 22.13 23.45 8.85
CA PRO A 357 22.48 24.86 9.04
C PRO A 357 23.38 25.47 7.95
N ASP A 358 24.03 24.65 7.13
CA ASP A 358 24.86 25.07 6.00
C ASP A 358 24.07 25.26 4.68
N LEU A 359 22.84 24.74 4.61
CA LEU A 359 21.96 24.83 3.43
C LEU A 359 20.68 25.63 3.67
N ASN A 360 20.20 25.68 4.92
CA ASN A 360 19.05 26.48 5.33
C ASN A 360 19.33 27.98 5.13
N ARG A 361 18.63 28.63 4.19
CA ARG A 361 18.71 30.08 3.94
C ARG A 361 17.48 30.85 4.40
N CYS A 362 16.56 30.22 5.13
CA CYS A 362 15.40 30.92 5.67
C CYS A 362 15.84 32.04 6.62
N HIS A 363 15.04 33.11 6.67
CA HIS A 363 15.27 34.19 7.61
C HIS A 363 15.22 33.66 9.06
N PRO A 364 16.01 34.20 10.01
CA PRO A 364 15.90 33.84 11.43
C PRO A 364 14.55 34.15 12.08
N GLN A 365 13.63 34.80 11.35
CA GLN A 365 12.23 35.01 11.72
C GLN A 365 11.26 34.29 10.76
N ALA A 366 11.62 33.10 10.28
CA ALA A 366 10.81 32.27 9.40
C ALA A 366 10.83 30.78 9.78
N ILE A 367 9.72 30.08 9.50
CA ILE A 367 9.61 28.63 9.53
C ILE A 367 10.18 28.07 8.22
N CYS A 368 11.16 27.17 8.33
CA CYS A 368 11.60 26.32 7.23
C CYS A 368 10.72 25.06 7.17
N THR A 369 10.19 24.72 6.00
CA THR A 369 9.46 23.46 5.76
C THR A 369 10.13 22.70 4.62
N ASN A 370 10.59 21.48 4.89
CA ASN A 370 11.24 20.63 3.89
C ASN A 370 10.20 19.82 3.10
N TYR A 371 10.43 19.66 1.80
CA TYR A 371 9.67 18.80 0.90
C TYR A 371 10.64 18.06 -0.03
N ASN A 372 10.20 16.93 -0.60
CA ASN A 372 10.99 16.13 -1.51
C ASN A 372 11.54 16.95 -2.71
N GLY A 373 12.82 17.31 -2.66
CA GLY A 373 13.57 18.09 -3.66
C GLY A 373 13.60 19.61 -3.46
N TYR A 374 12.96 20.16 -2.43
CA TYR A 374 12.99 21.60 -2.13
C TYR A 374 12.45 21.94 -0.73
N TYR A 375 13.01 22.96 -0.09
CA TYR A 375 12.40 23.60 1.08
C TYR A 375 11.63 24.88 0.72
N THR A 376 10.73 25.30 1.61
CA THR A 376 10.13 26.64 1.60
C THR A 376 10.34 27.35 2.94
N CYS A 377 10.39 28.67 2.87
CA CYS A 377 10.49 29.54 4.04
C CYS A 377 9.21 30.36 4.17
N THR A 378 8.69 30.52 5.39
CA THR A 378 7.51 31.35 5.66
C THR A 378 7.74 32.20 6.90
N CYS A 379 7.61 33.53 6.78
CA CYS A 379 7.84 34.44 7.91
C CYS A 379 6.92 34.11 9.10
N PHE A 380 7.43 34.24 10.33
CA PHE A 380 6.60 34.15 11.53
C PHE A 380 5.50 35.20 11.49
N SER A 381 4.32 34.87 12.04
CA SER A 381 3.21 35.81 12.11
C SER A 381 3.58 37.04 12.95
N GLY A 382 3.24 38.23 12.46
CA GLY A 382 3.81 39.51 12.92
C GLY A 382 4.91 40.07 12.00
N TYR A 383 5.41 39.27 11.06
CA TYR A 383 6.36 39.70 10.02
C TYR A 383 5.78 39.49 8.61
N TYR A 384 6.26 40.26 7.65
CA TYR A 384 5.96 40.11 6.22
C TYR A 384 7.26 39.96 5.40
N GLY A 385 7.18 39.30 4.25
CA GLY A 385 8.32 39.08 3.37
C GLY A 385 8.19 37.81 2.53
N ASP A 386 9.31 37.35 1.96
CA ASP A 386 9.41 36.15 1.13
C ASP A 386 9.85 34.88 1.91
N GLY A 387 10.07 35.01 3.22
CA GLY A 387 10.57 33.96 4.10
C GLY A 387 12.10 33.85 4.16
N TYR A 388 12.82 34.42 3.19
CA TYR A 388 14.28 34.57 3.17
C TYR A 388 14.70 35.93 3.76
N HIS A 389 13.82 36.93 3.60
CA HIS A 389 13.81 38.22 4.28
C HIS A 389 12.45 38.39 4.95
N CYS A 390 12.42 38.83 6.22
CA CYS A 390 11.18 39.11 6.94
C CYS A 390 11.30 40.42 7.73
N GLU A 391 10.45 41.40 7.40
CA GLU A 391 10.34 42.71 8.05
C GLU A 391 9.16 42.70 9.04
N ILE A 392 9.21 43.52 10.09
CA ILE A 392 8.14 43.60 11.11
C ILE A 392 6.92 44.32 10.53
N ASP A 393 5.73 43.72 10.60
CA ASP A 393 4.50 44.49 10.38
C ASP A 393 4.12 45.24 11.67
N GLU A 394 4.16 46.58 11.61
CA GLU A 394 3.72 47.45 12.71
C GLU A 394 2.23 47.30 13.07
N CYS A 395 1.41 46.63 12.25
CA CYS A 395 0.03 46.22 12.57
C CYS A 395 -0.12 44.68 12.68
N GLY A 396 0.99 43.94 12.69
CA GLY A 396 1.03 42.50 12.83
C GLY A 396 1.06 42.08 14.30
N PHE A 397 0.28 41.05 14.63
CA PHE A 397 0.12 40.46 15.96
C PHE A 397 -0.40 41.42 17.06
N GLU A 398 -1.68 41.27 17.40
CA GLU A 398 -2.39 41.87 18.57
C GLU A 398 -2.24 43.38 18.81
N SER A 399 -1.73 44.16 17.86
CA SER A 399 -1.49 45.60 17.98
C SER A 399 -2.76 46.41 18.31
N CYS A 400 -3.93 45.86 17.98
CA CYS A 400 -5.24 46.39 18.37
C CYS A 400 -6.15 45.31 18.94
N ALA A 401 -6.86 45.65 20.02
CA ALA A 401 -7.86 44.78 20.64
C ALA A 401 -8.98 44.33 19.66
N PHE A 402 -9.52 43.13 19.91
CA PHE A 402 -10.46 42.43 19.02
C PHE A 402 -11.55 43.32 18.42
N GLY A 403 -11.69 43.29 17.09
CA GLY A 403 -12.69 44.05 16.35
C GLY A 403 -12.38 45.55 16.16
N LYS A 404 -11.15 46.01 16.42
CA LYS A 404 -10.68 47.37 16.07
C LYS A 404 -9.77 47.35 14.83
N GLU A 405 -9.70 48.46 14.13
CA GLU A 405 -8.80 48.65 12.99
C GLU A 405 -7.50 49.34 13.42
N CYS A 406 -6.36 48.78 12.98
CA CYS A 406 -5.04 49.42 13.07
C CYS A 406 -4.86 50.41 11.91
N ILE A 407 -4.66 51.70 12.23
CA ILE A 407 -4.43 52.76 11.25
C ILE A 407 -2.97 53.21 11.38
N LYS A 408 -2.17 52.99 10.33
CA LYS A 408 -0.78 53.46 10.23
C LYS A 408 -0.71 54.95 9.93
N ASN A 409 0.18 55.68 10.62
CA ASN A 409 0.42 57.10 10.46
C ASN A 409 1.90 57.43 10.71
N LEU A 410 2.65 57.72 9.63
CA LEU A 410 4.11 57.99 9.57
C LEU A 410 4.90 57.76 10.87
N GLY A 411 5.37 56.52 11.08
CA GLY A 411 6.17 56.13 12.25
C GLY A 411 5.37 55.76 13.50
N SER A 412 4.06 55.58 13.39
CA SER A 412 3.17 55.15 14.47
C SER A 412 1.94 54.40 13.95
N HIS A 413 1.25 53.67 14.82
CA HIS A 413 -0.10 53.17 14.56
C HIS A 413 -1.07 53.61 15.67
N PHE A 414 -2.37 53.63 15.38
CA PHE A 414 -3.41 53.80 16.40
C PHE A 414 -4.66 52.96 16.09
N CYS A 415 -5.39 52.57 17.13
CA CYS A 415 -6.52 51.67 17.04
C CYS A 415 -7.86 52.42 17.02
N SER A 416 -8.56 52.37 15.89
CA SER A 416 -9.90 52.96 15.73
C SER A 416 -10.98 51.88 15.84
N ASP A 417 -12.03 52.11 16.63
CA ASP A 417 -13.22 51.27 16.58
C ASP A 417 -14.24 51.85 15.58
N PRO A 418 -14.57 51.17 14.47
CA PRO A 418 -15.48 51.70 13.47
C PRO A 418 -16.94 51.77 13.95
N CYS A 419 -17.31 51.12 15.06
CA CYS A 419 -18.61 51.35 15.71
C CYS A 419 -18.72 52.74 16.33
N VAL A 420 -17.60 53.37 16.68
CA VAL A 420 -17.53 54.74 17.22
C VAL A 420 -17.15 55.74 16.12
N ASN A 421 -16.18 55.39 15.28
CA ASN A 421 -15.61 56.26 14.25
C ASN A 421 -16.05 55.80 12.84
N HIS A 422 -17.24 56.24 12.43
CA HIS A 422 -17.78 56.04 11.09
C HIS A 422 -18.52 57.29 10.60
N THR A 423 -18.76 57.37 9.30
CA THR A 423 -19.59 58.40 8.69
C THR A 423 -21.00 57.86 8.39
N VAL A 424 -22.03 58.69 8.51
CA VAL A 424 -23.42 58.24 8.32
C VAL A 424 -23.86 58.43 6.87
N LEU A 425 -24.48 57.39 6.31
CA LEU A 425 -25.20 57.42 5.04
C LEU A 425 -26.69 57.30 5.35
N ASN A 426 -27.46 58.33 4.98
CA ASN A 426 -28.91 58.41 5.23
C ASN A 426 -29.71 58.75 3.98
N GLU A 427 -29.09 58.66 2.79
CA GLU A 427 -29.72 59.08 1.55
C GLU A 427 -30.84 58.11 1.15
N SER A 428 -32.11 58.55 1.20
CA SER A 428 -33.29 57.69 0.99
C SER A 428 -33.36 57.02 -0.39
N TRP A 429 -32.70 57.59 -1.40
CA TRP A 429 -32.58 57.00 -2.74
C TRP A 429 -31.87 55.64 -2.76
N ARG A 430 -31.13 55.29 -1.70
CA ARG A 430 -30.42 54.00 -1.58
C ARG A 430 -31.34 52.79 -1.47
N SER A 431 -32.60 53.00 -1.12
CA SER A 431 -33.59 51.93 -0.97
C SER A 431 -33.70 51.05 -2.22
N THR A 432 -33.76 49.74 -2.02
CA THR A 432 -34.14 48.75 -3.05
C THR A 432 -35.54 48.99 -3.65
N THR A 433 -36.41 49.75 -2.96
CA THR A 433 -37.73 50.18 -3.48
C THR A 433 -37.67 51.44 -4.34
N SER A 434 -36.60 52.23 -4.28
CA SER A 434 -36.42 53.41 -5.16
C SER A 434 -36.08 52.98 -6.58
N TYR A 435 -36.76 53.54 -7.58
CA TYR A 435 -36.58 53.21 -9.00
C TYR A 435 -36.50 54.46 -9.88
N THR A 436 -35.38 54.64 -10.58
CA THR A 436 -35.17 55.64 -11.64
C THR A 436 -34.07 55.16 -12.60
N ARG A 437 -34.01 55.73 -13.81
CA ARG A 437 -32.90 55.46 -14.76
C ARG A 437 -31.63 56.23 -14.39
N GLY A 438 -30.94 55.74 -13.35
CA GLY A 438 -29.49 55.88 -13.14
C GLY A 438 -28.90 57.29 -13.10
N SER A 439 -28.85 57.89 -11.91
CA SER A 439 -28.14 59.17 -11.70
C SER A 439 -27.20 59.21 -10.49
N TYR A 440 -27.23 58.19 -9.62
CA TYR A 440 -26.44 58.16 -8.38
C TYR A 440 -25.35 57.07 -8.44
N CYS A 441 -24.18 57.36 -7.85
CA CYS A 441 -23.05 56.43 -7.78
C CYS A 441 -22.15 56.69 -6.57
N ASP A 442 -21.51 55.64 -6.06
CA ASP A 442 -20.67 55.69 -4.84
C ASP A 442 -19.16 55.76 -5.13
N ARG A 443 -18.74 56.32 -6.28
CA ARG A 443 -17.34 56.40 -6.72
C ARG A 443 -16.38 57.04 -5.71
N THR A 444 -16.89 57.92 -4.85
CA THR A 444 -16.11 58.72 -3.89
C THR A 444 -16.08 58.16 -2.47
N LYS A 445 -16.85 57.11 -2.15
CA LYS A 445 -16.93 56.56 -0.79
C LYS A 445 -15.63 55.80 -0.46
N LYS A 446 -14.92 56.16 0.62
CA LYS A 446 -13.70 55.46 1.09
C LYS A 446 -13.58 55.58 2.60
N GLY A 447 -13.66 54.46 3.31
CA GLY A 447 -13.63 54.41 4.78
C GLY A 447 -14.89 53.74 5.36
N TRP A 448 -15.12 53.91 6.67
CA TRP A 448 -16.25 53.30 7.37
C TRP A 448 -17.53 54.15 7.28
N TYR A 449 -18.62 53.46 6.93
CA TYR A 449 -19.95 54.02 6.74
C TYR A 449 -21.00 53.23 7.53
N ARG A 450 -22.03 53.92 8.03
CA ARG A 450 -23.23 53.32 8.64
C ARG A 450 -24.47 53.76 7.87
N PHE A 451 -25.28 52.82 7.39
CA PHE A 451 -26.54 53.12 6.73
C PHE A 451 -27.67 53.38 7.76
N THR A 452 -28.51 54.37 7.49
CA THR A 452 -29.58 54.83 8.40
C THR A 452 -30.74 55.47 7.62
N GLY A 453 -31.84 55.78 8.32
CA GLY A 453 -32.97 56.51 7.75
C GLY A 453 -33.90 55.65 6.89
N SER A 454 -34.83 56.29 6.19
CA SER A 454 -35.89 55.62 5.41
C SER A 454 -35.43 54.91 4.15
N GLY A 455 -34.14 55.03 3.79
CA GLY A 455 -33.53 54.20 2.73
C GLY A 455 -33.32 52.74 3.15
N GLY A 456 -33.25 52.46 4.45
CA GLY A 456 -32.83 51.17 5.00
C GLY A 456 -31.51 51.26 5.77
N THR A 457 -31.26 50.29 6.65
CA THR A 457 -30.17 50.33 7.65
C THR A 457 -29.00 49.39 7.36
N ARG A 458 -29.13 48.51 6.37
CA ARG A 458 -28.10 47.55 5.97
C ARG A 458 -28.12 47.28 4.46
N LEU A 459 -27.03 46.72 3.93
CA LEU A 459 -27.00 46.18 2.57
C LEU A 459 -28.02 45.03 2.45
N PRO A 460 -28.73 44.86 1.31
CA PRO A 460 -29.51 43.66 1.05
C PRO A 460 -28.60 42.44 0.83
N GLU A 461 -28.99 41.28 1.35
CA GLU A 461 -28.25 40.00 1.22
C GLU A 461 -28.69 39.16 0.00
N SER A 462 -29.55 39.73 -0.84
CA SER A 462 -30.12 39.11 -2.04
C SER A 462 -29.96 40.01 -3.26
N CYS A 463 -29.99 39.40 -4.45
CA CYS A 463 -29.77 40.10 -5.70
C CYS A 463 -30.84 41.17 -5.97
N VAL A 464 -30.41 42.44 -5.93
CA VAL A 464 -31.26 43.59 -6.23
C VAL A 464 -31.49 43.68 -7.75
N PRO A 465 -32.74 43.75 -8.25
CA PRO A 465 -33.01 43.93 -9.69
C PRO A 465 -32.41 45.23 -10.24
N THR A 466 -31.97 45.23 -11.50
CA THR A 466 -31.51 46.46 -12.19
C THR A 466 -32.58 47.56 -12.14
N HIS A 467 -32.15 48.83 -12.16
CA HIS A 467 -33.06 49.98 -12.08
C HIS A 467 -33.31 50.49 -10.65
N ARG A 468 -32.97 49.71 -9.62
CA ARG A 468 -33.23 50.04 -8.19
C ARG A 468 -32.10 50.86 -7.57
N CYS A 469 -32.33 51.42 -6.36
CA CYS A 469 -31.36 52.30 -5.67
C CYS A 469 -30.99 53.54 -6.54
N ASN A 470 -31.90 53.93 -7.45
CA ASN A 470 -31.70 55.01 -8.42
C ASN A 470 -30.38 54.95 -9.21
N THR A 471 -29.87 53.73 -9.42
CA THR A 471 -28.61 53.43 -10.12
C THR A 471 -28.82 52.34 -11.18
N LEU A 472 -27.91 52.20 -12.14
CA LEU A 472 -28.07 51.21 -13.22
C LEU A 472 -27.67 49.80 -12.76
N SER A 473 -26.62 49.72 -11.95
CA SER A 473 -25.95 48.50 -11.48
C SER A 473 -26.00 48.43 -9.94
N PRO A 474 -27.17 48.11 -9.35
CA PRO A 474 -27.33 48.10 -7.90
C PRO A 474 -26.41 47.06 -7.23
N MET A 475 -25.74 47.47 -6.14
CA MET A 475 -24.86 46.61 -5.37
C MET A 475 -25.50 46.09 -4.08
N TRP A 476 -25.31 44.79 -3.85
CA TRP A 476 -25.85 44.01 -2.73
C TRP A 476 -24.74 43.15 -2.10
N LEU A 477 -24.98 42.60 -0.91
CA LEU A 477 -24.01 41.79 -0.18
C LEU A 477 -24.17 40.30 -0.51
N ASN A 478 -23.15 39.68 -1.08
CA ASN A 478 -23.11 38.25 -1.29
C ASN A 478 -22.56 37.55 -0.04
N GLY A 479 -23.46 36.87 0.68
CA GLY A 479 -23.21 36.27 2.00
C GLY A 479 -23.87 37.06 3.13
N THR A 480 -23.98 36.44 4.30
CA THR A 480 -24.64 37.03 5.48
C THR A 480 -23.81 38.11 6.16
N HIS A 481 -24.48 39.04 6.84
CA HIS A 481 -23.83 39.98 7.76
C HIS A 481 -23.17 39.25 8.95
N PRO A 482 -22.09 39.80 9.54
CA PRO A 482 -21.48 39.25 10.74
C PRO A 482 -22.37 39.39 11.97
N VAL A 483 -22.11 38.57 12.98
CA VAL A 483 -22.57 38.72 14.36
C VAL A 483 -21.48 39.38 15.23
N ASP A 484 -21.84 39.82 16.44
CA ASP A 484 -20.93 40.56 17.34
C ASP A 484 -19.64 39.79 17.71
N ALA A 485 -19.68 38.46 17.65
CA ALA A 485 -18.52 37.59 17.91
C ALA A 485 -17.50 37.52 16.75
N ASP A 486 -17.86 37.96 15.53
CA ASP A 486 -17.01 37.81 14.35
C ASP A 486 -15.97 38.94 14.20
N GLY A 487 -16.12 40.04 14.94
CA GLY A 487 -15.24 41.20 14.84
C GLY A 487 -15.38 41.96 13.51
N ILE A 488 -14.26 42.10 12.77
CA ILE A 488 -14.25 42.72 11.43
C ILE A 488 -14.05 41.60 10.39
N VAL A 489 -15.08 41.34 9.58
CA VAL A 489 -15.04 40.32 8.52
C VAL A 489 -14.91 40.92 7.13
N ASN A 490 -14.31 40.19 6.21
CA ASN A 490 -14.31 40.50 4.79
C ASN A 490 -15.49 39.80 4.10
N ARG A 491 -16.24 40.53 3.26
CA ARG A 491 -17.35 40.02 2.45
C ARG A 491 -17.31 40.60 1.03
N THR A 492 -18.05 39.99 0.11
CA THR A 492 -18.10 40.41 -1.30
C THR A 492 -19.38 41.18 -1.57
N ALA A 493 -19.28 42.45 -1.97
CA ALA A 493 -20.40 43.19 -2.52
C ALA A 493 -20.48 42.95 -4.03
N CYS A 494 -21.60 42.44 -4.52
CA CYS A 494 -21.87 42.11 -5.91
C CYS A 494 -22.74 43.19 -6.57
N ALA A 495 -22.52 43.49 -7.86
CA ALA A 495 -23.35 44.39 -8.65
C ALA A 495 -24.11 43.62 -9.73
N HIS A 496 -25.42 43.85 -9.83
CA HIS A 496 -26.26 43.25 -10.87
C HIS A 496 -26.10 44.02 -12.19
N TRP A 497 -25.75 43.31 -13.27
CA TRP A 497 -25.74 43.84 -14.63
C TRP A 497 -26.22 42.80 -15.65
N ASN A 498 -27.08 43.22 -16.58
CA ASN A 498 -27.55 42.40 -17.72
C ASN A 498 -28.02 40.98 -17.34
N GLY A 499 -28.80 40.85 -16.26
CA GLY A 499 -29.32 39.56 -15.75
C GLY A 499 -28.34 38.75 -14.89
N ASN A 500 -27.05 39.11 -14.85
CA ASN A 500 -26.08 38.49 -13.94
C ASN A 500 -25.97 39.32 -12.65
N CYS A 501 -26.35 38.70 -11.53
CA CYS A 501 -26.39 39.31 -10.20
C CYS A 501 -25.02 39.69 -9.61
N CYS A 502 -23.90 39.14 -10.11
CA CYS A 502 -22.55 39.45 -9.63
C CYS A 502 -21.53 39.58 -10.77
N LEU A 503 -21.90 40.22 -11.88
CA LEU A 503 -20.97 40.43 -13.01
C LEU A 503 -19.78 41.32 -12.62
N TRP A 504 -19.99 42.24 -11.68
CA TRP A 504 -18.94 43.00 -11.02
C TRP A 504 -19.01 42.75 -9.52
N SER A 505 -17.87 42.71 -8.85
CA SER A 505 -17.80 42.48 -7.41
C SER A 505 -16.69 43.31 -6.76
N ARG A 506 -16.76 43.48 -5.43
CA ARG A 506 -15.70 44.12 -4.64
C ARG A 506 -15.72 43.69 -3.18
N THR A 507 -14.56 43.45 -2.61
CA THR A 507 -14.41 43.22 -1.17
C THR A 507 -14.77 44.47 -0.37
N VAL A 508 -15.62 44.28 0.64
CA VAL A 508 -15.97 45.24 1.68
C VAL A 508 -15.67 44.61 3.04
N GLN A 509 -15.30 45.43 4.03
CA GLN A 509 -15.14 44.95 5.41
C GLN A 509 -16.40 45.33 6.21
N ILE A 510 -16.87 44.46 7.10
CA ILE A 510 -18.10 44.67 7.87
C ILE A 510 -17.86 44.30 9.34
N LYS A 511 -18.41 45.10 10.26
CA LYS A 511 -18.47 44.80 11.70
C LYS A 511 -19.90 44.91 12.20
N SER A 512 -20.31 43.99 13.08
CA SER A 512 -21.52 44.13 13.88
C SER A 512 -21.22 44.95 15.14
N CYS A 513 -22.12 45.87 15.49
CA CYS A 513 -21.90 46.85 16.54
C CYS A 513 -22.96 46.74 17.66
N PRO A 514 -22.55 46.95 18.93
CA PRO A 514 -23.47 47.01 20.07
C PRO A 514 -24.64 47.97 19.80
N GLY A 515 -25.86 47.45 19.92
CA GLY A 515 -27.08 48.13 19.45
C GLY A 515 -27.67 47.57 18.15
N GLY A 516 -27.13 46.47 17.61
CA GLY A 516 -27.76 45.69 16.54
C GLY A 516 -27.74 46.38 15.17
N TYR A 517 -26.62 47.03 14.83
CA TYR A 517 -26.41 47.65 13.52
C TYR A 517 -25.04 47.30 12.97
N HIS A 518 -24.87 47.43 11.66
CA HIS A 518 -23.61 47.14 10.97
C HIS A 518 -22.92 48.41 10.49
N VAL A 519 -21.59 48.36 10.47
CA VAL A 519 -20.73 49.37 9.83
C VAL A 519 -19.93 48.71 8.72
N TYR A 520 -19.72 49.45 7.62
CA TYR A 520 -19.19 48.94 6.35
C TYR A 520 -18.02 49.78 5.90
N LYS A 521 -16.86 49.16 5.68
CA LYS A 521 -15.71 49.79 5.03
C LYS A 521 -15.91 49.70 3.52
N LEU A 522 -16.43 50.78 2.93
CA LEU A 522 -16.77 50.85 1.51
C LEU A 522 -15.57 51.36 0.69
N ASN A 523 -15.45 50.87 -0.55
CA ASN A 523 -14.40 51.24 -1.49
C ASN A 523 -15.05 51.76 -2.79
N GLY A 524 -14.80 53.03 -3.12
CA GLY A 524 -15.61 53.81 -4.04
C GLY A 524 -15.68 53.25 -5.45
N THR A 525 -16.91 53.02 -5.94
CA THR A 525 -17.22 52.13 -7.06
C THR A 525 -16.45 52.45 -8.36
N PRO A 526 -16.12 51.44 -9.19
CA PRO A 526 -15.22 51.63 -10.34
C PRO A 526 -15.78 52.61 -11.39
N VAL A 527 -17.09 52.55 -11.67
CA VAL A 527 -17.78 53.40 -12.65
C VAL A 527 -19.09 53.95 -12.07
N CYS A 528 -19.59 55.06 -12.62
CA CYS A 528 -20.74 55.80 -12.05
C CYS A 528 -22.11 55.15 -12.35
N SER A 529 -22.14 53.89 -12.76
CA SER A 529 -23.36 53.08 -12.83
C SER A 529 -23.61 52.24 -11.57
N LEU A 530 -22.66 52.18 -10.62
CA LEU A 530 -22.73 51.33 -9.41
C LEU A 530 -22.92 52.16 -8.13
N SER A 531 -23.89 51.75 -7.29
CA SER A 531 -24.14 52.25 -5.92
C SER A 531 -24.43 51.13 -4.93
N TYR A 532 -24.07 51.33 -3.67
CA TYR A 532 -24.43 50.46 -2.55
C TYR A 532 -25.89 50.70 -2.12
N CYS A 533 -26.72 49.67 -2.28
CA CYS A 533 -28.15 49.68 -1.96
C CYS A 533 -28.40 49.39 -0.48
N THR A 534 -29.56 49.81 0.01
CA THR A 534 -30.03 49.51 1.38
C THR A 534 -31.42 48.86 1.35
N ASP A 535 -31.66 47.92 2.26
CA ASP A 535 -32.95 47.25 2.40
C ASP A 535 -33.84 47.99 3.42
N PRO A 536 -34.99 48.57 3.02
CA PRO A 536 -35.93 49.22 3.94
C PRO A 536 -36.85 48.23 4.67
N ASN A 537 -36.97 46.98 4.18
CA ASN A 537 -37.92 46.00 4.72
C ASN A 537 -37.33 45.17 5.88
N TYR A 538 -36.06 45.40 6.23
CA TYR A 538 -35.39 44.68 7.32
C TYR A 538 -35.85 45.17 8.70
N SER A 539 -36.96 44.61 9.18
CA SER A 539 -37.31 44.66 10.60
C SER A 539 -36.35 43.77 11.40
N ASN A 540 -35.92 44.25 12.57
CA ASN A 540 -34.88 43.59 13.35
C ASN A 540 -35.41 42.34 14.08
N SER A 541 -35.40 41.20 13.40
CA SER A 541 -35.68 39.87 13.96
C SER A 541 -34.46 38.96 13.75
N SER A 542 -33.93 38.40 14.84
CA SER A 542 -32.62 37.74 14.89
C SER A 542 -32.61 36.32 14.27
N CYS A 543 -32.45 36.26 12.95
CA CYS A 543 -32.15 35.02 12.21
C CYS A 543 -30.63 34.77 12.12
N SER A 544 -30.09 33.92 12.98
CA SER A 544 -28.69 33.43 12.86
C SER A 544 -28.65 32.14 12.03
N CYS A 545 -28.91 32.25 10.73
CA CYS A 545 -29.02 31.10 9.83
C CYS A 545 -27.67 30.65 9.26
N THR A 546 -27.56 29.36 8.93
CA THR A 546 -26.36 28.77 8.32
C THR A 546 -26.26 29.03 6.82
N ALA A 547 -25.12 28.67 6.21
CA ALA A 547 -24.84 28.98 4.80
C ALA A 547 -25.84 28.38 3.80
N ASP A 548 -26.46 27.24 4.15
CA ASP A 548 -27.46 26.53 3.32
C ASP A 548 -28.90 27.02 3.57
N GLU A 549 -29.09 27.87 4.57
CA GLU A 549 -30.37 28.44 5.00
C GLU A 549 -30.50 29.92 4.59
N GLU A 550 -31.73 30.37 4.47
CA GLU A 550 -32.12 31.76 4.33
C GLU A 550 -33.16 32.13 5.40
N CYS A 551 -33.06 33.35 5.96
CA CYS A 551 -34.10 33.85 6.86
C CYS A 551 -35.35 34.18 6.04
N LYS A 552 -36.46 33.51 6.33
CA LYS A 552 -37.79 33.87 5.80
C LYS A 552 -38.72 34.18 6.96
N LEU A 553 -39.71 35.04 6.71
CA LEU A 553 -40.73 35.41 7.67
C LEU A 553 -42.06 34.86 7.15
N VAL A 554 -42.53 33.77 7.75
CA VAL A 554 -43.66 32.97 7.26
C VAL A 554 -44.74 32.94 8.33
N ASN A 555 -45.97 33.31 7.95
CA ASN A 555 -47.14 33.39 8.85
C ASN A 555 -46.89 34.20 10.14
N GLY A 556 -46.09 35.27 10.06
CA GLY A 556 -45.76 36.15 11.19
C GLY A 556 -44.60 35.70 12.07
N THR A 557 -44.02 34.53 11.82
CA THR A 557 -42.85 34.01 12.57
C THR A 557 -41.59 34.12 11.70
N SER A 558 -40.52 34.69 12.25
CA SER A 558 -39.18 34.71 11.64
C SER A 558 -38.46 33.40 11.91
N GLY A 559 -37.87 32.78 10.89
CA GLY A 559 -37.12 31.54 11.03
C GLY A 559 -36.09 31.32 9.93
N CYS A 560 -35.20 30.36 10.14
CA CYS A 560 -34.28 29.86 9.13
C CYS A 560 -34.95 28.74 8.35
N TYR A 561 -34.94 28.84 7.02
CA TYR A 561 -35.52 27.89 6.10
C TYR A 561 -34.51 27.58 5.00
N CYS A 562 -34.56 26.38 4.44
CA CYS A 562 -33.60 25.98 3.42
C CYS A 562 -33.74 26.78 2.12
N LYS A 563 -32.61 27.03 1.46
CA LYS A 563 -32.57 27.75 0.18
C LYS A 563 -33.27 26.96 -0.93
N ASN A 564 -34.00 27.67 -1.79
CA ASN A 564 -34.77 27.08 -2.89
C ASN A 564 -33.92 26.23 -3.86
N ASP A 565 -32.61 26.49 -3.95
CA ASP A 565 -31.68 25.78 -4.85
C ASP A 565 -31.55 24.27 -4.51
N TYR A 566 -31.81 23.86 -3.26
CA TYR A 566 -31.87 22.45 -2.85
C TYR A 566 -33.20 21.76 -3.20
N GLY A 567 -33.94 22.31 -4.17
CA GLY A 567 -35.31 21.90 -4.52
C GLY A 567 -35.48 20.58 -5.28
N SER A 568 -34.40 19.86 -5.62
CA SER A 568 -34.51 18.54 -6.24
C SER A 568 -34.65 17.41 -5.21
N TYR A 569 -35.23 16.29 -5.66
CA TYR A 569 -35.34 15.03 -4.93
C TYR A 569 -34.18 14.06 -5.22
N ASP A 570 -33.21 14.44 -6.07
CA ASP A 570 -32.12 13.57 -6.51
C ASP A 570 -31.10 13.29 -5.42
N MET A 571 -30.76 12.02 -5.22
CA MET A 571 -29.73 11.58 -4.26
C MET A 571 -28.32 12.05 -4.63
N GLU A 572 -28.08 12.46 -5.89
CA GLU A 572 -26.79 12.94 -6.38
C GLU A 572 -26.32 14.22 -5.65
N ASN A 573 -27.26 15.00 -5.11
CA ASN A 573 -26.98 16.23 -4.35
C ASN A 573 -26.66 15.98 -2.85
N LEU A 574 -26.71 14.73 -2.37
CA LEU A 574 -26.47 14.41 -0.96
C LEU A 574 -24.98 14.18 -0.73
N HIS A 575 -24.32 15.11 -0.03
CA HIS A 575 -22.87 15.06 0.20
C HIS A 575 -22.57 14.83 1.69
N PRO A 576 -22.41 13.56 2.14
CA PRO A 576 -22.05 13.25 3.52
C PRO A 576 -20.62 13.70 3.85
N ILE A 577 -20.47 14.35 5.01
CA ILE A 577 -19.18 14.75 5.56
C ILE A 577 -18.72 13.65 6.53
N LEU A 578 -17.71 12.87 6.13
CA LEU A 578 -17.10 11.85 6.99
C LEU A 578 -15.93 12.45 7.80
N LYS A 579 -15.85 12.09 9.08
CA LYS A 579 -14.69 12.35 9.95
C LYS A 579 -14.25 11.07 10.64
N CYS A 580 -13.01 10.68 10.37
CA CYS A 580 -12.33 9.54 10.98
C CYS A 580 -11.51 10.04 12.18
N GLY A 581 -11.97 9.73 13.40
CA GLY A 581 -11.23 10.02 14.65
C GLY A 581 -10.52 8.77 15.17
N THR A 582 -9.61 8.92 16.14
CA THR A 582 -8.82 7.78 16.67
C THR A 582 -9.66 6.69 17.33
N ASN A 583 -10.83 7.06 17.88
CA ASN A 583 -11.69 6.16 18.66
C ASN A 583 -13.11 6.02 18.06
N GLU A 584 -13.52 6.92 17.16
CA GLU A 584 -14.88 7.00 16.62
C GLU A 584 -14.90 7.40 15.14
N MET A 585 -15.90 6.94 14.40
CA MET A 585 -16.23 7.43 13.07
C MET A 585 -17.51 8.27 13.17
N LYS A 586 -17.49 9.49 12.60
CA LYS A 586 -18.68 10.36 12.52
C LYS A 586 -19.02 10.67 11.07
N VAL A 587 -20.25 10.36 10.66
CA VAL A 587 -20.83 10.82 9.39
C VAL A 587 -21.86 11.91 9.66
N SER A 588 -21.72 13.04 8.98
CA SER A 588 -22.54 14.24 9.17
C SER A 588 -23.22 14.65 7.87
N PHE A 589 -24.50 15.00 7.94
CA PHE A 589 -25.34 15.37 6.79
C PHE A 589 -25.88 16.79 6.96
N PRO A 590 -25.87 17.64 5.91
CA PRO A 590 -26.57 18.92 5.92
C PRO A 590 -28.08 18.74 6.09
N MET A 591 -28.67 19.37 7.10
CA MET A 591 -30.09 19.22 7.45
C MET A 591 -31.00 19.58 6.27
N CYS A 592 -30.65 20.63 5.51
CA CYS A 592 -31.41 21.07 4.34
C CYS A 592 -31.41 20.07 3.17
N GLN A 593 -30.39 19.24 3.03
CA GLN A 593 -30.39 18.12 2.08
C GLN A 593 -31.27 16.97 2.60
N LEU A 594 -31.22 16.69 3.92
CA LEU A 594 -32.02 15.64 4.54
C LEU A 594 -33.53 15.95 4.55
N GLU A 595 -33.97 17.18 4.79
CA GLU A 595 -35.40 17.49 4.92
C GLU A 595 -36.22 17.27 3.63
N ASN A 596 -35.56 17.26 2.47
CA ASN A 596 -36.16 16.89 1.19
C ASN A 596 -36.18 15.38 0.91
N LEU A 597 -35.31 14.59 1.55
CA LEU A 597 -35.22 13.13 1.36
C LEU A 597 -35.93 12.33 2.47
N VAL A 598 -35.85 12.77 3.73
CA VAL A 598 -36.26 12.05 4.94
C VAL A 598 -37.21 12.91 5.78
N ARG A 599 -38.42 12.41 6.05
CA ARG A 599 -39.48 13.20 6.73
C ARG A 599 -39.23 13.47 8.22
N ASN A 600 -38.32 12.72 8.84
CA ASN A 600 -37.93 12.87 10.24
C ASN A 600 -36.48 12.38 10.40
N PRO A 601 -35.46 13.26 10.42
CA PRO A 601 -34.06 12.82 10.51
C PRO A 601 -33.74 11.89 11.69
N LYS A 602 -34.50 11.96 12.80
CA LYS A 602 -34.36 11.02 13.95
C LYS A 602 -34.72 9.57 13.63
N SER A 603 -35.26 9.25 12.45
CA SER A 603 -35.47 7.86 12.00
C SER A 603 -34.27 7.28 11.25
N ILE A 604 -33.23 8.08 10.93
CA ILE A 604 -31.96 7.62 10.35
C ILE A 604 -31.15 6.88 11.43
N ARG A 605 -30.65 5.70 11.09
CA ARG A 605 -29.89 4.82 12.01
C ARG A 605 -28.67 4.22 11.32
N LEU A 606 -27.76 3.68 12.12
CA LEU A 606 -26.70 2.79 11.64
C LEU A 606 -27.21 1.34 11.53
N ARG A 607 -26.33 0.39 11.19
CA ARG A 607 -26.64 -1.05 11.13
C ARG A 607 -27.29 -1.59 12.40
N ASP A 608 -26.87 -1.12 13.56
CA ASP A 608 -27.60 -1.32 14.82
C ASP A 608 -28.70 -0.26 15.00
N SER A 609 -29.93 -0.73 15.13
CA SER A 609 -31.11 0.13 15.31
C SER A 609 -31.14 0.93 16.62
N SER A 610 -30.26 0.64 17.58
CA SER A 610 -30.08 1.44 18.80
C SER A 610 -29.27 2.72 18.56
N CYS A 611 -28.38 2.72 17.55
CA CYS A 611 -27.53 3.87 17.23
C CYS A 611 -28.23 4.84 16.27
N VAL A 612 -28.90 5.83 16.87
CA VAL A 612 -29.66 6.89 16.18
C VAL A 612 -28.83 8.16 16.03
N GLY A 613 -29.09 8.91 14.95
CA GLY A 613 -28.44 10.21 14.74
C GLY A 613 -28.98 11.35 15.60
N PHE A 614 -28.17 12.40 15.73
CA PHE A 614 -28.50 13.62 16.50
C PHE A 614 -28.16 14.89 15.70
N ARG A 615 -28.90 15.99 15.94
CA ARG A 615 -28.50 17.32 15.45
C ARG A 615 -27.37 17.85 16.34
N GLU A 616 -26.33 18.41 15.75
CA GLU A 616 -25.24 19.00 16.53
C GLU A 616 -25.73 20.26 17.29
N ARG A 617 -25.10 20.57 18.43
CA ARG A 617 -25.56 21.64 19.35
C ARG A 617 -24.96 23.02 19.07
N ASN A 618 -23.94 23.08 18.23
CA ASN A 618 -23.33 24.34 17.78
C ASN A 618 -24.08 24.85 16.54
N TYR A 619 -23.72 26.04 16.05
CA TYR A 619 -24.34 26.69 14.88
C TYR A 619 -24.08 26.00 13.53
N THR A 620 -23.75 24.70 13.53
CA THR A 620 -23.65 23.84 12.35
C THR A 620 -25.01 23.18 12.08
N ASN A 621 -25.59 23.38 10.90
CA ASN A 621 -26.86 22.77 10.52
C ASN A 621 -26.69 21.30 10.08
N LEU A 622 -26.02 20.52 10.93
CA LEU A 622 -25.61 19.15 10.67
C LEU A 622 -26.39 18.16 11.53
N PHE A 623 -26.79 17.06 10.90
CA PHE A 623 -27.31 15.87 11.54
C PHE A 623 -26.24 14.77 11.45
N SER A 624 -25.77 14.28 12.59
CA SER A 624 -24.62 13.39 12.70
C SER A 624 -24.99 12.04 13.27
N LEU A 625 -24.38 10.98 12.74
CA LEU A 625 -24.31 9.65 13.35
C LEU A 625 -22.87 9.37 13.73
N VAL A 626 -22.68 8.83 14.94
CA VAL A 626 -21.37 8.47 15.50
C VAL A 626 -21.37 6.97 15.80
N THR A 627 -20.23 6.31 15.56
CA THR A 627 -19.98 4.94 16.01
C THR A 627 -18.59 4.79 16.60
N SER A 628 -18.47 4.03 17.69
CA SER A 628 -17.18 3.67 18.29
C SER A 628 -16.47 2.62 17.46
N ILE A 629 -15.22 2.91 17.12
CA ILE A 629 -14.27 1.96 16.51
C ILE A 629 -13.90 0.88 17.54
N LEU A 630 -13.70 1.32 18.78
CA LEU A 630 -13.41 0.45 19.92
C LEU A 630 -14.67 -0.37 20.27
N GLY A 631 -14.54 -1.70 20.24
CA GLY A 631 -15.61 -2.64 20.62
C GLY A 631 -16.67 -2.93 19.54
N ARG A 632 -16.45 -2.52 18.27
CA ARG A 632 -17.36 -2.79 17.12
C ARG A 632 -18.84 -2.44 17.39
N GLN A 633 -19.07 -1.34 18.09
CA GLN A 633 -20.42 -0.92 18.47
C GLN A 633 -21.21 -0.43 17.23
N CYS A 634 -22.51 -0.23 17.41
CA CYS A 634 -23.44 0.22 16.35
C CYS A 634 -23.49 -0.66 15.08
N GLY A 635 -23.13 -1.94 15.19
CA GLY A 635 -23.07 -2.86 14.05
C GLY A 635 -21.94 -2.55 13.06
N THR A 636 -20.84 -1.95 13.54
CA THR A 636 -19.67 -1.60 12.71
C THR A 636 -18.87 -2.85 12.37
N GLU A 637 -18.69 -3.10 11.07
CA GLU A 637 -17.81 -4.15 10.56
C GLU A 637 -16.37 -3.65 10.50
N SER A 638 -15.41 -4.57 10.56
CA SER A 638 -13.98 -4.27 10.41
C SER A 638 -13.34 -5.31 9.51
N ASP A 639 -12.87 -4.88 8.35
CA ASP A 639 -12.06 -5.69 7.43
C ASP A 639 -10.57 -5.43 7.68
N LYS A 640 -9.72 -6.46 7.60
CA LYS A 640 -8.31 -6.39 8.01
C LYS A 640 -7.39 -6.99 6.94
N ASN A 641 -6.66 -6.11 6.27
CA ASN A 641 -5.54 -6.47 5.39
C ASN A 641 -4.23 -6.56 6.20
N LYS A 642 -3.12 -6.94 5.57
CA LYS A 642 -1.79 -7.13 6.20
C LYS A 642 -1.22 -5.87 6.85
N THR A 643 -1.60 -4.68 6.38
CA THR A 643 -1.03 -3.38 6.80
C THR A 643 -2.03 -2.40 7.42
N HIS A 644 -3.32 -2.56 7.13
CA HIS A 644 -4.38 -1.65 7.53
C HIS A 644 -5.66 -2.39 7.94
N VAL A 645 -6.44 -1.78 8.82
CA VAL A 645 -7.83 -2.17 9.13
C VAL A 645 -8.79 -1.08 8.63
N THR A 646 -9.83 -1.50 7.90
CA THR A 646 -10.90 -0.64 7.40
C THR A 646 -12.16 -0.92 8.21
N TYR A 647 -12.64 0.06 8.97
CA TYR A 647 -13.91 -0.02 9.67
C TYR A 647 -15.01 0.53 8.77
N THR A 648 -16.13 -0.18 8.66
CA THR A 648 -17.22 0.13 7.73
C THR A 648 -18.57 0.07 8.45
N ASN A 649 -19.44 1.05 8.21
CA ASN A 649 -20.83 1.02 8.65
C ASN A 649 -21.74 1.61 7.57
N ILE A 650 -23.05 1.41 7.69
CA ILE A 650 -24.05 1.89 6.74
C ILE A 650 -25.05 2.76 7.50
N ALA A 651 -25.28 3.98 7.03
CA ALA A 651 -26.41 4.80 7.44
C ALA A 651 -27.64 4.46 6.58
N TYR A 652 -28.76 4.18 7.24
CA TYR A 652 -30.04 3.80 6.62
C TYR A 652 -30.99 4.99 6.67
N LEU A 653 -31.37 5.51 5.51
CA LEU A 653 -32.24 6.67 5.36
C LEU A 653 -33.62 6.22 4.85
N PRO A 654 -34.70 6.32 5.66
CA PRO A 654 -36.04 5.92 5.24
C PRO A 654 -36.69 6.99 4.34
N PRO A 655 -37.38 6.59 3.25
CA PRO A 655 -37.91 7.52 2.25
C PRO A 655 -39.07 8.39 2.78
N ARG A 656 -39.11 9.66 2.33
CA ARG A 656 -40.05 10.73 2.77
C ARG A 656 -41.54 10.36 2.90
N MET A 657 -42.01 9.34 2.19
CA MET A 657 -43.40 8.87 2.21
C MET A 657 -43.83 8.19 3.53
N ASN A 658 -42.90 7.66 4.34
CA ASN A 658 -43.21 6.92 5.57
C ASN A 658 -42.26 7.27 6.71
N THR A 659 -42.73 7.12 7.95
CA THR A 659 -41.91 7.39 9.14
C THR A 659 -40.99 6.24 9.55
N PHE A 660 -41.39 4.98 9.27
CA PHE A 660 -40.67 3.78 9.71
C PHE A 660 -40.70 2.59 8.73
N ILE A 661 -41.36 2.70 7.56
CA ILE A 661 -41.59 1.56 6.64
C ILE A 661 -41.21 1.95 5.21
N ALA A 662 -40.08 1.46 4.71
CA ALA A 662 -39.78 1.46 3.28
C ALA A 662 -40.64 0.38 2.57
N ARG A 663 -41.06 0.66 1.32
CA ARG A 663 -41.75 -0.32 0.46
C ARG A 663 -41.00 -0.59 -0.84
N ASP A 664 -40.55 0.47 -1.50
CA ASP A 664 -40.06 0.38 -2.89
C ASP A 664 -38.54 0.53 -3.02
N LYS A 665 -37.90 1.34 -2.17
CA LYS A 665 -36.44 1.51 -2.12
C LYS A 665 -35.98 1.99 -0.74
N GLU A 666 -34.83 1.49 -0.30
CA GLU A 666 -34.16 1.85 0.96
C GLU A 666 -32.83 2.53 0.63
N VAL A 667 -32.59 3.75 1.14
CA VAL A 667 -31.38 4.52 0.85
C VAL A 667 -30.29 4.13 1.84
N LYS A 668 -29.16 3.62 1.32
CA LYS A 668 -28.03 3.09 2.09
C LYS A 668 -26.78 3.87 1.75
N ILE A 669 -26.16 4.47 2.76
CA ILE A 669 -24.94 5.26 2.62
C ILE A 669 -23.86 4.51 3.38
N SER A 670 -23.04 3.76 2.63
CA SER A 670 -21.86 3.09 3.17
C SER A 670 -20.77 4.12 3.42
N PHE A 671 -20.10 4.04 4.56
CA PHE A 671 -18.95 4.88 4.89
C PHE A 671 -17.91 4.06 5.65
N SER A 672 -16.64 4.36 5.42
CA SER A 672 -15.53 3.62 6.02
C SER A 672 -14.32 4.50 6.33
N CYS A 673 -13.58 4.11 7.37
CA CYS A 673 -12.33 4.73 7.77
C CYS A 673 -11.23 3.67 7.88
N THR A 674 -10.08 3.93 7.26
CA THR A 674 -8.94 3.01 7.23
C THR A 674 -7.81 3.52 8.12
N TYR A 675 -7.26 2.65 8.96
CA TYR A 675 -6.19 2.96 9.91
C TYR A 675 -5.02 1.98 9.73
N PRO A 676 -3.76 2.42 9.84
CA PRO A 676 -2.61 1.52 9.83
C PRO A 676 -2.66 0.62 11.07
N LEU A 677 -2.25 -0.64 10.90
CA LEU A 677 -2.21 -1.59 12.00
C LEU A 677 -0.96 -1.39 12.86
N ASP A 678 -1.17 -0.95 14.11
CA ASP A 678 -0.16 -1.06 15.16
C ASP A 678 -0.37 -2.32 16.03
N MET A 679 0.57 -2.55 16.95
CA MET A 679 0.60 -3.71 17.84
C MET A 679 -0.63 -3.82 18.79
N LYS A 680 -1.24 -2.69 19.16
CA LYS A 680 -2.42 -2.61 20.05
C LYS A 680 -3.70 -2.82 19.25
N LEU A 681 -3.89 -2.04 18.19
CA LEU A 681 -5.05 -2.14 17.29
C LEU A 681 -5.13 -3.56 16.69
N SER A 682 -3.99 -4.21 16.49
CA SER A 682 -3.92 -5.60 16.07
C SER A 682 -4.46 -6.62 17.08
N LEU A 683 -4.39 -6.35 18.39
CA LEU A 683 -5.05 -7.16 19.43
C LEU A 683 -6.54 -6.82 19.55
N GLU A 684 -6.90 -5.54 19.45
CA GLU A 684 -8.31 -5.08 19.55
C GLU A 684 -9.16 -5.49 18.33
N THR A 685 -8.51 -5.81 17.20
CA THR A 685 -9.16 -6.31 15.97
C THR A 685 -9.24 -7.84 15.86
N ALA A 686 -8.41 -8.57 16.61
CA ALA A 686 -8.37 -10.03 16.59
C ALA A 686 -9.65 -10.63 17.21
N LEU A 687 -10.16 -11.75 16.67
CA LEU A 687 -11.41 -12.35 17.16
C LEU A 687 -11.22 -13.08 18.49
N ARG A 688 -10.11 -13.81 18.63
CA ARG A 688 -9.71 -14.53 19.86
C ARG A 688 -8.18 -14.53 20.05
N PRO A 689 -7.54 -13.37 20.29
CA PRO A 689 -6.08 -13.30 20.42
C PRO A 689 -5.56 -14.14 21.60
N VAL A 690 -4.46 -14.87 21.38
CA VAL A 690 -3.75 -15.59 22.44
C VAL A 690 -2.93 -14.58 23.24
N MET A 691 -3.58 -14.05 24.27
CA MET A 691 -3.05 -13.04 25.17
C MET A 691 -3.40 -13.31 26.63
N SER A 692 -2.87 -12.50 27.54
CA SER A 692 -3.39 -12.33 28.90
C SER A 692 -3.20 -10.89 29.35
N ALA A 693 -3.86 -10.51 30.44
CA ALA A 693 -3.81 -9.17 31.00
C ALA A 693 -3.63 -9.22 32.52
N VAL A 694 -2.96 -8.21 33.08
CA VAL A 694 -2.89 -7.95 34.52
C VAL A 694 -3.19 -6.47 34.79
N ASN A 695 -4.05 -6.20 35.78
CA ASN A 695 -4.35 -4.84 36.22
C ASN A 695 -3.33 -4.44 37.30
N ILE A 696 -2.80 -3.23 37.21
CA ILE A 696 -1.75 -2.69 38.06
C ILE A 696 -2.22 -1.37 38.65
N SER A 697 -2.22 -1.23 39.97
CA SER A 697 -2.64 0.00 40.66
C SER A 697 -1.46 0.66 41.35
N VAL A 698 -1.01 1.81 40.84
CA VAL A 698 0.08 2.59 41.44
C VAL A 698 -0.52 3.73 42.27
N GLY A 699 -0.10 3.82 43.53
CA GLY A 699 -0.63 4.78 44.49
C GLY A 699 -0.48 6.23 44.01
N GLY A 700 -1.60 6.88 43.70
CA GLY A 700 -1.66 8.29 43.30
C GLY A 700 -1.49 8.59 41.80
N THR A 701 -1.15 7.61 40.95
CA THR A 701 -0.93 7.84 39.50
C THR A 701 -1.88 7.07 38.58
N GLY A 702 -2.73 6.19 39.13
CA GLY A 702 -3.88 5.61 38.43
C GLY A 702 -3.89 4.08 38.36
N GLN A 703 -4.88 3.55 37.66
CA GLN A 703 -4.95 2.14 37.27
C GLN A 703 -4.43 1.97 35.85
N PHE A 704 -3.46 1.09 35.71
CA PHE A 704 -2.91 0.61 34.44
C PHE A 704 -3.40 -0.82 34.19
N GLN A 705 -3.37 -1.26 32.93
CA GLN A 705 -3.54 -2.65 32.53
C GLN A 705 -2.40 -3.00 31.58
N ALA A 706 -1.62 -4.02 31.92
CA ALA A 706 -0.61 -4.57 31.02
C ALA A 706 -1.17 -5.81 30.33
N ARG A 707 -1.03 -5.89 29.00
CA ARG A 707 -1.40 -7.04 28.17
C ARG A 707 -0.14 -7.67 27.59
N MET A 708 -0.09 -8.99 27.46
CA MET A 708 1.00 -9.71 26.78
C MET A 708 0.43 -10.75 25.81
N ALA A 709 0.95 -10.79 24.59
CA ALA A 709 0.42 -11.57 23.48
C ALA A 709 1.51 -12.16 22.58
N LEU A 710 1.12 -13.12 21.76
CA LEU A 710 1.98 -13.82 20.79
C LEU A 710 1.63 -13.40 19.36
N TYR A 711 2.65 -13.18 18.53
CA TYR A 711 2.53 -12.67 17.15
C TYR A 711 3.31 -13.53 16.15
N LYS A 712 2.81 -13.56 14.91
CA LYS A 712 3.34 -14.37 13.79
C LYS A 712 4.48 -13.68 13.03
N ASP A 713 4.58 -12.36 13.12
CA ASP A 713 5.46 -11.52 12.31
C ASP A 713 6.34 -10.58 13.16
N GLN A 714 7.45 -10.14 12.57
CA GLN A 714 8.46 -9.28 13.20
C GLN A 714 7.96 -7.84 13.49
N ASN A 715 6.85 -7.41 12.88
CA ASN A 715 6.26 -6.09 13.10
C ASN A 715 5.21 -6.10 14.23
N TYR A 716 4.89 -7.28 14.77
CA TYR A 716 3.91 -7.51 15.85
C TYR A 716 2.47 -7.08 15.44
N ILE A 717 2.08 -7.34 14.18
CA ILE A 717 0.78 -6.92 13.58
C ILE A 717 -0.25 -8.07 13.49
N SER A 718 0.23 -9.31 13.48
CA SER A 718 -0.59 -10.52 13.26
C SER A 718 -0.54 -11.41 14.50
N PRO A 719 -1.39 -11.18 15.52
CA PRO A 719 -1.43 -12.06 16.68
C PRO A 719 -1.82 -13.50 16.29
N TYR A 720 -1.44 -14.45 17.14
CA TYR A 720 -2.04 -15.78 17.14
C TYR A 720 -3.44 -15.71 17.71
N GLU A 721 -4.35 -16.51 17.15
CA GLU A 721 -5.72 -16.62 17.63
C GLU A 721 -6.09 -18.06 17.96
N GLY A 722 -6.98 -18.25 18.94
CA GLY A 722 -7.42 -19.55 19.43
C GLY A 722 -7.22 -19.72 20.93
N SER A 723 -7.23 -20.97 21.40
CA SER A 723 -6.96 -21.35 22.79
C SER A 723 -5.56 -21.92 23.02
N GLU A 724 -4.81 -22.16 21.94
CA GLU A 724 -3.54 -22.89 21.91
C GLU A 724 -2.78 -22.51 20.64
N VAL A 725 -1.48 -22.24 20.74
CA VAL A 725 -0.64 -21.88 19.58
C VAL A 725 0.14 -23.09 19.09
N LYS A 726 -0.22 -23.64 17.92
CA LYS A 726 0.48 -24.81 17.33
C LYS A 726 1.56 -24.38 16.35
N LEU A 727 2.80 -24.76 16.65
CA LEU A 727 3.97 -24.33 15.88
C LEU A 727 5.04 -25.41 15.72
N SER A 728 5.94 -25.19 14.75
CA SER A 728 7.16 -25.96 14.55
C SER A 728 8.31 -25.35 15.35
N THR A 729 9.24 -26.16 15.84
CA THR A 729 10.46 -25.69 16.54
C THR A 729 11.46 -24.96 15.65
N LYS A 730 11.19 -24.84 14.33
CA LYS A 730 11.94 -23.92 13.45
C LYS A 730 11.37 -22.50 13.45
N ALA A 731 10.12 -22.29 13.90
CA ALA A 731 9.45 -21.00 13.86
C ALA A 731 10.05 -20.01 14.88
N ILE A 732 10.10 -18.72 14.51
CA ILE A 732 10.36 -17.63 15.44
C ILE A 732 9.04 -17.25 16.09
N LEU A 733 9.02 -17.22 17.42
CA LEU A 733 7.91 -16.75 18.22
C LEU A 733 8.15 -15.27 18.57
N TYR A 734 7.28 -14.38 18.11
CA TYR A 734 7.32 -12.97 18.48
C TYR A 734 6.40 -12.74 19.67
N VAL A 735 6.93 -12.14 20.74
CA VAL A 735 6.25 -11.93 22.02
C VAL A 735 6.29 -10.44 22.32
N GLY A 736 5.14 -9.87 22.64
CA GLY A 736 5.09 -8.46 22.98
C GLY A 736 4.10 -8.17 24.10
N ALA A 737 4.43 -7.16 24.89
CA ALA A 737 3.58 -6.64 25.95
C ALA A 737 3.33 -5.13 25.75
N ILE A 738 2.14 -4.68 26.15
CA ILE A 738 1.64 -3.31 26.01
C ILE A 738 1.08 -2.85 27.35
N LEU A 739 1.39 -1.62 27.74
CA LEU A 739 0.79 -0.94 28.88
C LEU A 739 -0.33 0.03 28.42
N GLU A 740 -1.50 -0.09 29.04
CA GLU A 740 -2.68 0.74 28.81
C GLU A 740 -3.16 1.38 30.12
N GLY A 741 -3.87 2.51 30.05
CA GLY A 741 -4.37 3.22 31.24
C GLY A 741 -3.29 3.96 32.04
N GLY A 742 -3.69 4.63 33.12
CA GLY A 742 -2.82 5.47 33.95
C GLY A 742 -2.14 6.62 33.20
N ASP A 743 -1.07 7.17 33.78
CA ASP A 743 -0.25 8.20 33.13
C ASP A 743 0.92 7.56 32.33
N THR A 744 0.60 7.19 31.08
CA THR A 744 1.56 6.67 30.10
C THR A 744 2.61 7.69 29.63
N SER A 745 2.51 8.98 29.99
CA SER A 745 3.55 9.97 29.68
C SER A 745 4.74 9.91 30.64
N GLN A 746 4.59 9.24 31.78
CA GLN A 746 5.63 9.14 32.83
C GLN A 746 6.12 7.70 33.04
N PHE A 747 5.27 6.71 32.80
CA PHE A 747 5.59 5.29 33.05
C PHE A 747 5.79 4.48 31.77
N VAL A 748 6.95 3.84 31.66
CA VAL A 748 7.32 2.91 30.58
C VAL A 748 7.39 1.47 31.07
N LEU A 749 7.22 0.52 30.15
CA LEU A 749 7.13 -0.91 30.44
C LEU A 749 8.52 -1.57 30.42
N VAL A 750 8.90 -2.19 31.54
CA VAL A 750 10.15 -2.95 31.67
C VAL A 750 9.84 -4.44 31.88
N LEU A 751 10.23 -5.27 30.92
CA LEU A 751 10.34 -6.73 31.07
C LEU A 751 11.56 -7.01 31.97
N ARG A 752 11.35 -7.48 33.20
CA ARG A 752 12.43 -7.72 34.19
C ARG A 752 13.01 -9.13 34.09
N ASN A 753 12.17 -10.15 34.20
CA ASN A 753 12.58 -11.55 34.02
C ASN A 753 11.52 -12.25 33.18
N CYS A 754 11.91 -12.78 32.01
CA CYS A 754 11.04 -13.61 31.18
C CYS A 754 11.62 -15.02 31.06
N TYR A 755 10.78 -16.03 31.27
CA TYR A 755 11.17 -17.43 31.25
C TYR A 755 10.04 -18.31 30.75
N ALA A 756 10.39 -19.48 30.26
CA ALA A 756 9.43 -20.52 29.90
C ALA A 756 9.39 -21.64 30.95
N THR A 757 8.26 -22.34 31.00
CA THR A 757 8.02 -23.55 31.80
C THR A 757 7.22 -24.57 30.99
N PRO A 758 7.35 -25.89 31.26
CA PRO A 758 6.55 -26.92 30.60
C PRO A 758 5.10 -26.95 31.12
N THR A 759 4.87 -26.53 32.37
CA THR A 759 3.53 -26.40 32.95
C THR A 759 3.10 -24.94 33.11
N ARG A 760 1.80 -24.71 33.31
CA ARG A 760 1.19 -23.39 33.57
C ARG A 760 1.62 -22.76 34.90
N ASN A 761 2.42 -23.45 35.72
CA ASN A 761 2.86 -22.96 37.02
C ASN A 761 4.14 -22.13 36.86
N SER A 762 4.07 -20.84 37.23
CA SER A 762 5.24 -19.96 37.25
C SER A 762 6.32 -20.39 38.26
N THR A 763 6.02 -21.30 39.20
CA THR A 763 7.00 -21.85 40.16
C THR A 763 7.54 -23.23 39.79
N ASP A 764 7.27 -23.73 38.58
CA ASP A 764 7.85 -24.97 38.05
C ASP A 764 9.39 -24.96 38.16
N PRO A 765 10.05 -26.04 38.64
CA PRO A 765 11.51 -26.12 38.70
C PRO A 765 12.19 -26.14 37.32
N MET A 766 11.50 -26.58 36.26
CA MET A 766 12.01 -26.59 34.89
C MET A 766 11.81 -25.23 34.22
N LYS A 767 12.72 -24.29 34.49
CA LYS A 767 12.69 -22.93 33.90
C LYS A 767 13.75 -22.74 32.82
N TYR A 768 13.33 -22.24 31.65
CA TYR A 768 14.24 -21.72 30.63
C TYR A 768 14.26 -20.20 30.65
N LEU A 769 15.40 -19.58 30.99
CA LEU A 769 15.54 -18.13 31.13
C LEU A 769 15.78 -17.45 29.77
N ILE A 770 14.88 -16.55 29.39
CA ILE A 770 14.91 -15.79 28.13
C ILE A 770 15.45 -14.36 28.37
N ILE A 771 14.87 -13.67 29.35
CA ILE A 771 15.32 -12.35 29.84
C ILE A 771 15.59 -12.50 31.35
N LYS A 772 16.71 -11.95 31.83
CA LYS A 772 17.10 -11.94 33.24
C LYS A 772 17.65 -10.57 33.62
N ASN A 773 17.11 -9.95 34.67
CA ASN A 773 17.44 -8.57 35.06
C ASN A 773 17.40 -7.59 33.87
N SER A 774 16.31 -7.65 33.11
CA SER A 774 16.00 -6.85 31.92
C SER A 774 16.92 -7.07 30.69
N CYS A 775 17.87 -8.00 30.75
CA CYS A 775 18.79 -8.33 29.67
C CYS A 775 18.54 -9.72 29.06
N PRO A 776 18.71 -9.90 27.73
CA PRO A 776 18.55 -11.21 27.08
C PRO A 776 19.62 -12.21 27.52
N ASN A 777 19.25 -13.50 27.54
CA ASN A 777 20.16 -14.60 27.83
C ASN A 777 21.15 -14.81 26.66
N LYS A 778 22.39 -14.35 26.83
CA LYS A 778 23.47 -14.41 25.81
C LYS A 778 23.95 -15.83 25.45
N GLN A 779 23.41 -16.89 26.08
CA GLN A 779 23.69 -18.28 25.72
C GLN A 779 22.91 -18.76 24.49
N ASP A 780 21.82 -18.07 24.13
CA ASP A 780 20.94 -18.42 23.02
C ASP A 780 20.94 -17.28 21.98
N PRO A 781 21.54 -17.49 20.78
CA PRO A 781 21.64 -16.47 19.75
C PRO A 781 20.32 -16.19 19.02
N THR A 782 19.25 -16.96 19.29
CA THR A 782 17.93 -16.74 18.70
C THR A 782 17.13 -15.67 19.44
N ILE A 783 17.50 -15.34 20.68
CA ILE A 783 16.84 -14.33 21.50
C ILE A 783 17.21 -12.93 20.99
N ARG A 784 16.19 -12.16 20.58
CA ARG A 784 16.33 -10.74 20.23
C ARG A 784 15.31 -9.92 21.01
N VAL A 785 15.79 -8.92 21.75
CA VAL A 785 14.91 -7.91 22.37
C VAL A 785 14.93 -6.68 21.46
N ALA A 786 13.79 -6.38 20.84
CA ALA A 786 13.64 -5.21 19.98
C ALA A 786 13.37 -3.95 20.80
N GLU A 787 12.69 -4.07 21.94
CA GLU A 787 12.36 -2.96 22.82
C GLU A 787 12.15 -3.42 24.27
N ASN A 788 12.74 -2.71 25.23
CA ASN A 788 12.50 -2.92 26.67
C ASN A 788 12.83 -1.63 27.45
N GLY A 789 11.89 -1.09 28.23
CA GLY A 789 12.11 0.10 29.06
C GLY A 789 12.27 1.42 28.30
N VAL A 790 11.80 1.49 27.05
CA VAL A 790 11.89 2.70 26.19
C VAL A 790 10.52 3.36 26.00
N SER A 791 9.44 2.58 25.89
CA SER A 791 8.07 3.09 25.76
C SER A 791 7.07 2.27 26.58
N VAL A 792 5.77 2.48 26.36
CA VAL A 792 4.69 1.63 26.89
C VAL A 792 4.64 0.23 26.29
N GLN A 793 5.49 -0.08 25.29
CA GLN A 793 5.62 -1.41 24.67
C GLN A 793 6.95 -2.07 25.04
N GLY A 794 6.92 -3.40 25.18
CA GLY A 794 8.10 -4.26 25.32
C GLY A 794 8.01 -5.42 24.33
N ARG A 795 9.06 -5.67 23.54
CA ARG A 795 9.01 -6.53 22.35
C ARG A 795 10.25 -7.42 22.26
N PHE A 796 10.06 -8.72 22.19
CA PHE A 796 11.14 -9.69 22.00
C PHE A 796 10.74 -10.88 21.13
N SER A 797 11.72 -11.54 20.52
CA SER A 797 11.54 -12.78 19.76
C SER A 797 12.54 -13.85 20.17
N ILE A 798 12.16 -15.10 19.98
CA ILE A 798 12.95 -16.30 20.29
C ILE A 798 12.57 -17.43 19.33
N GLN A 799 13.48 -18.34 18.98
CA GLN A 799 13.10 -19.54 18.23
C GLN A 799 12.36 -20.54 19.15
N LEU A 800 11.28 -21.15 18.66
CA LEU A 800 10.47 -22.03 19.49
C LEU A 800 11.19 -23.35 19.82
N PHE A 801 11.15 -23.75 21.09
CA PHE A 801 11.72 -25.00 21.60
C PHE A 801 10.65 -25.88 22.25
N LYS A 802 11.01 -27.12 22.59
CA LYS A 802 10.25 -28.04 23.45
C LYS A 802 11.14 -28.44 24.64
N PHE A 803 10.56 -28.57 25.83
CA PHE A 803 11.26 -29.14 26.99
C PHE A 803 11.57 -30.62 26.78
N VAL A 804 12.77 -31.05 27.16
CA VAL A 804 13.21 -32.45 27.02
C VAL A 804 12.37 -33.35 27.93
N GLY A 805 11.74 -34.38 27.33
CA GLY A 805 10.82 -35.29 28.01
C GLY A 805 9.40 -35.23 27.42
N ASP A 806 8.43 -35.67 28.21
CA ASP A 806 7.03 -35.83 27.82
C ASP A 806 6.23 -34.51 27.94
N TYR A 807 6.83 -33.41 27.48
CA TYR A 807 6.34 -32.04 27.66
C TYR A 807 6.01 -31.41 26.29
N ASP A 808 4.82 -31.65 25.76
CA ASP A 808 4.41 -31.09 24.45
C ASP A 808 3.92 -29.64 24.48
N LEU A 809 3.79 -29.06 25.69
CA LEU A 809 3.38 -27.67 25.92
C LEU A 809 4.53 -26.82 26.46
N VAL A 810 4.48 -25.53 26.12
CA VAL A 810 5.31 -24.46 26.65
C VAL A 810 4.41 -23.30 27.10
N TYR A 811 4.68 -22.77 28.29
CA TYR A 811 4.09 -21.54 28.80
C TYR A 811 5.20 -20.50 28.94
N LEU A 812 4.93 -19.25 28.55
CA LEU A 812 5.83 -18.13 28.80
C LEU A 812 5.34 -17.31 29.98
N HIS A 813 6.25 -16.93 30.85
CA HIS A 813 6.04 -16.07 32.01
C HIS A 813 6.97 -14.87 31.91
N CYS A 814 6.47 -13.68 32.25
CA CYS A 814 7.26 -12.46 32.39
C CYS A 814 6.89 -11.72 33.68
N GLU A 815 7.91 -11.31 34.42
CA GLU A 815 7.82 -10.30 35.47
C GLU A 815 7.96 -8.92 34.81
N ILE A 816 6.92 -8.11 34.91
CA ILE A 816 6.86 -6.75 34.35
C ILE A 816 6.90 -5.69 35.45
N ARG A 817 7.59 -4.59 35.18
CA ARG A 817 7.77 -3.44 36.07
C ARG A 817 7.38 -2.16 35.35
N LEU A 818 6.74 -1.26 36.09
CA LEU A 818 6.53 0.13 35.69
C LEU A 818 7.76 0.95 36.09
N CYS A 819 8.42 1.60 35.14
CA CYS A 819 9.55 2.49 35.41
C CYS A 819 9.18 3.94 35.11
N ASN A 820 9.48 4.86 36.02
CA ASN A 820 9.21 6.29 35.87
C ASN A 820 10.41 6.98 35.21
N THR A 821 10.22 7.46 33.98
CA THR A 821 11.27 8.08 33.15
C THR A 821 11.81 9.40 33.73
N LYS A 822 11.08 10.04 34.64
CA LYS A 822 11.52 11.25 35.36
C LYS A 822 12.35 10.95 36.61
N ALA A 823 12.35 9.70 37.08
CA ALA A 823 13.02 9.28 38.31
C ALA A 823 14.29 8.45 38.05
N ALA A 824 14.30 7.60 37.02
CA ALA A 824 15.40 6.70 36.71
C ALA A 824 15.57 6.45 35.20
N SER A 825 16.75 5.96 34.81
CA SER A 825 17.00 5.50 33.44
C SER A 825 16.39 4.10 33.25
N CYS A 826 15.27 4.04 32.52
CA CYS A 826 14.48 2.81 32.38
C CYS A 826 15.04 1.80 31.36
N ALA A 827 15.91 2.24 30.44
CA ALA A 827 16.50 1.38 29.42
C ALA A 827 17.68 0.55 29.99
N PRO A 828 17.68 -0.79 29.87
CA PRO A 828 18.66 -1.65 30.53
C PRO A 828 20.03 -1.69 29.82
N THR A 829 21.10 -1.48 30.59
CA THR A 829 22.49 -1.45 30.08
C THR A 829 23.18 -2.82 30.23
N CYS A 830 23.07 -3.66 29.19
CA CYS A 830 23.49 -5.08 29.23
C CYS A 830 25.01 -5.35 29.09
N SER A 831 25.82 -4.54 29.76
CA SER A 831 27.25 -4.74 29.99
C SER A 831 27.51 -5.99 30.85
N GLY A 832 28.67 -6.62 30.73
CA GLY A 832 29.01 -7.87 31.43
C GLY A 832 29.22 -7.78 32.95
N VAL A 833 28.97 -6.62 33.56
CA VAL A 833 29.19 -6.34 34.99
C VAL A 833 27.83 -6.14 35.65
N GLN A 834 27.58 -6.82 36.78
CA GLN A 834 26.32 -6.72 37.50
C GLN A 834 26.17 -5.34 38.18
N SER A 835 25.53 -4.39 37.48
CA SER A 835 24.98 -3.21 38.12
C SER A 835 23.81 -3.60 39.03
N ARG A 836 23.95 -3.38 40.34
CA ARG A 836 22.82 -3.35 41.27
C ARG A 836 22.20 -1.95 41.22
N SER A 837 21.24 -1.71 40.33
CA SER A 837 20.35 -0.56 40.52
C SER A 837 19.47 -0.80 41.74
N SER A 838 19.60 0.07 42.74
CA SER A 838 18.73 0.10 43.92
C SER A 838 17.47 0.90 43.59
N ASP A 839 16.58 0.30 42.80
CA ASP A 839 15.39 0.98 42.28
C ASP A 839 14.08 0.31 42.72
N VAL A 840 13.15 1.13 43.22
CA VAL A 840 12.03 0.72 44.06
C VAL A 840 10.74 0.65 43.24
N GLY A 841 10.32 -0.57 42.94
CA GLY A 841 9.05 -0.86 42.28
C GLY A 841 8.68 -2.33 42.49
N GLU A 842 7.38 -2.60 42.55
CA GLU A 842 6.83 -3.96 42.53
C GLU A 842 6.97 -4.56 41.12
N ASP A 843 7.08 -5.90 41.06
CA ASP A 843 7.08 -6.66 39.82
C ASP A 843 5.78 -7.47 39.72
N TYR A 844 5.06 -7.34 38.61
CA TYR A 844 3.80 -8.03 38.38
C TYR A 844 4.03 -9.20 37.42
N SER A 845 3.51 -10.38 37.75
CA SER A 845 3.65 -11.58 36.90
C SER A 845 2.54 -11.67 35.85
N ILE A 846 2.92 -11.78 34.59
CA ILE A 846 2.04 -12.05 33.46
C ILE A 846 2.51 -13.31 32.71
N MET A 847 1.60 -14.00 32.04
CA MET A 847 1.84 -15.31 31.40
C MET A 847 1.11 -15.38 30.06
N VAL A 848 1.66 -16.09 29.06
CA VAL A 848 0.94 -16.41 27.82
C VAL A 848 1.24 -17.85 27.36
N GLY A 849 0.21 -18.53 26.83
CA GLY A 849 0.23 -19.95 26.46
C GLY A 849 -1.11 -20.64 26.76
N PRO A 850 -1.27 -21.93 26.40
CA PRO A 850 -0.23 -22.85 25.95
C PRO A 850 0.25 -22.61 24.50
N ILE A 851 1.53 -22.88 24.29
CA ILE A 851 2.15 -23.05 22.98
C ILE A 851 2.47 -24.54 22.84
N ALA A 852 1.96 -25.18 21.80
CA ALA A 852 2.09 -26.61 21.56
C ALA A 852 2.88 -26.90 20.29
N ARG A 853 3.53 -28.05 20.23
CA ARG A 853 4.14 -28.53 18.98
C ARG A 853 3.06 -28.98 18.00
N ALA A 854 3.18 -28.58 16.73
CA ALA A 854 2.37 -29.15 15.64
C ALA A 854 2.77 -30.62 15.41
N GLY A 855 1.86 -31.55 15.73
CA GLY A 855 2.01 -32.99 15.48
C GLY A 855 1.44 -33.42 14.13
N VAL A 856 2.07 -34.40 13.50
CA VAL A 856 1.63 -34.97 12.21
C VAL A 856 0.39 -35.86 12.42
N TRP A 857 -0.65 -35.68 11.60
CA TRP A 857 -1.83 -36.55 11.58
C TRP A 857 -1.65 -37.70 10.57
N PRO A 858 -2.08 -38.93 10.89
CA PRO A 858 -1.99 -40.07 9.98
C PRO A 858 -3.16 -40.12 8.97
N SER A 859 -2.89 -40.66 7.78
CA SER A 859 -3.86 -40.86 6.70
C SER A 859 -4.60 -42.21 6.78
N PRO A 860 -5.87 -42.30 6.31
CA PRO A 860 -6.52 -43.57 5.99
C PRO A 860 -6.04 -44.18 4.66
N PHE A 861 -6.33 -45.47 4.45
CA PHE A 861 -5.86 -46.27 3.31
C PHE A 861 -6.64 -46.05 1.98
N PRO A 862 -6.03 -46.36 0.82
CA PRO A 862 -6.65 -46.26 -0.51
C PRO A 862 -7.39 -47.55 -0.95
N LEU A 863 -8.11 -47.47 -2.07
CA LEU A 863 -8.66 -48.61 -2.82
C LEU A 863 -8.37 -48.51 -4.33
N GLN A 864 -8.44 -49.65 -5.02
CA GLN A 864 -8.06 -49.87 -6.43
C GLN A 864 -9.24 -49.56 -7.39
N SER A 865 -9.25 -49.74 -8.73
CA SER A 865 -8.41 -50.53 -9.68
C SER A 865 -8.67 -50.18 -11.16
N GLY A 866 -7.71 -50.49 -12.06
CA GLY A 866 -7.91 -50.75 -13.52
C GLY A 866 -7.26 -49.70 -14.45
N SER A 867 -6.34 -49.99 -15.40
CA SER A 867 -6.27 -50.96 -16.52
C SER A 867 -7.23 -50.65 -17.68
N SER A 868 -6.87 -50.59 -18.98
CA SER A 868 -5.60 -50.60 -19.77
C SER A 868 -5.98 -50.49 -21.27
N GLY A 869 -5.17 -50.13 -22.28
CA GLY A 869 -3.74 -49.81 -22.46
C GLY A 869 -3.39 -49.90 -23.98
N ILE A 870 -2.10 -49.89 -24.39
CA ILE A 870 -1.58 -50.22 -25.76
C ILE A 870 -1.91 -49.14 -26.86
N CYS A 871 -1.07 -48.74 -27.85
CA CYS A 871 0.30 -49.12 -28.32
C CYS A 871 1.10 -47.91 -28.90
N ALA A 872 2.15 -48.20 -29.71
CA ALA A 872 2.99 -47.29 -30.53
C ALA A 872 2.79 -47.58 -32.07
N PRO A 873 3.59 -47.14 -33.10
CA PRO A 873 4.93 -46.50 -33.08
C PRO A 873 5.34 -45.41 -34.16
N TRP A 874 6.32 -44.56 -33.80
CA TRP A 874 7.40 -43.93 -34.64
C TRP A 874 7.00 -42.82 -35.68
N THR A 875 7.84 -41.85 -36.13
CA THR A 875 9.31 -41.61 -36.02
C THR A 875 9.70 -40.10 -36.13
N LEU A 876 10.75 -39.67 -35.40
CA LEU A 876 11.75 -38.57 -35.64
C LEU A 876 11.44 -37.42 -36.66
N LEU A 877 11.48 -36.12 -36.30
CA LEU A 877 12.70 -35.27 -36.12
C LEU A 877 12.43 -33.90 -35.41
N LEU A 878 13.49 -33.26 -34.89
CA LEU A 878 13.61 -31.99 -34.10
C LEU A 878 13.72 -30.68 -34.97
N PRO A 879 13.78 -29.41 -34.44
CA PRO A 879 13.88 -28.94 -33.02
C PRO A 879 13.05 -27.69 -32.54
N ALA A 880 12.77 -27.66 -31.22
CA ALA A 880 12.76 -26.55 -30.22
C ALA A 880 12.30 -25.10 -30.54
N ILE A 881 11.26 -24.62 -29.82
CA ILE A 881 10.77 -23.23 -29.84
C ILE A 881 10.25 -22.67 -28.47
N ILE A 882 10.76 -21.49 -28.12
CA ILE A 882 10.23 -20.53 -27.13
C ILE A 882 8.82 -20.04 -27.51
N ALA A 883 7.78 -20.41 -26.75
CA ALA A 883 6.51 -19.69 -26.80
C ALA A 883 6.49 -18.54 -25.79
N VAL A 884 5.60 -17.58 -26.04
CA VAL A 884 5.34 -16.39 -25.25
C VAL A 884 3.83 -16.26 -25.23
N ALA A 885 3.27 -15.93 -24.06
CA ALA A 885 1.89 -15.52 -23.97
C ALA A 885 1.83 -14.01 -23.67
N THR A 886 0.65 -13.47 -23.90
CA THR A 886 0.30 -12.05 -23.94
C THR A 886 -1.15 -12.02 -24.39
N GLY A 887 -2.00 -11.35 -23.61
CA GLY A 887 -3.37 -11.04 -24.02
C GLY A 887 -3.47 -9.89 -25.02
#